data_AF-A0A2P6QVT1-F1
#
_entry.id   AF-A0A2P6QVT1-F1
#
_cell.length_a   1.000
_cell.length_b   1.000
_cell.length_c   1.000
_cell.angle_alpha   90.00
_cell.angle_beta   90.00
_cell.angle_gamma   90.00
#
_symmetry.space_group_name_H-M   'P 1'
#
loop_
_entity.id
_entity.type
_entity.pdbx_description
1 polymer ?
#
loop_
_entity_poly.entity_id
_entity_poly.type
_entity_poly.pdbx_seq_one_letter_code
_entity_poly.pdbx_strand_id
1 'polypeptide(L)'
;MLGLAFNVATKVAAAVHPTHKTIDEEFSLFAMSDKQILQEIYTTHVHADETLDDDSLFIIVENILKHATQNVDEIVQGIQVHVDNIEEKNPKASFSVPLCTLKGISCEMQCKPPGDEIAHNTTVAILNKLSKYSWEAKASLTLAAFAMEYGEFWLLAQLRKSDHLAKSIAILKRVPVLLKPTELQKRRQSILQLNNLIKSTLQVIECIGQFNKYSRYLPKEFPGLSIASEHIPVDVYWAIITVVACAKEEETYIRIKKLFQTPTEIMEVFKGLIFTKDNVQPLVDGSTKQTVNIDILRRKNVLLFISSLDITDDDISILKPIHEFTKKDNQYNIVWIPIVEQWTDDLRKKFDILKNKIPWFTVQYPGPIAGIKYIKKDWNFKGKPTMVVMNPHGKVEHPNAVHMVRVWGVKAFPFTETREAELSHSDGEQWVSSVVNGIHPSLPTWIKENKYIFFYGGKDNVWIQNFKNKATALAKDPIFKEAKIELVCVGKDSKGEDDRGVLGRFWTGVESLFLTTGQWQVDSVSEEIQKLLSYKNESGWAVLCKGSTVLVTAHGVSVLKVVEDFEKWKDPVKENGFEFCFTTYYGTIIQGSRQPCCRVDIPGSNGKVPDSMKCPDCHRSMETIISYKCCHTDGPIAHH
;
A
#
# COMPACT_ATOMS: atom_id res chain seq x y z
N MET A 1 24.85 -44.62 4.87
CA MET A 1 24.57 -43.29 4.30
C MET A 1 25.72 -42.83 3.40
N LEU A 2 25.93 -43.51 2.27
CA LEU A 2 26.93 -43.13 1.24
C LEU A 2 26.42 -43.43 -0.20
N GLY A 3 25.14 -43.80 -0.35
CA GLY A 3 24.51 -44.12 -1.65
C GLY A 3 23.48 -43.10 -2.16
N LEU A 4 23.24 -42.01 -1.43
CA LEU A 4 22.27 -40.97 -1.80
C LEU A 4 22.91 -39.65 -2.27
N ALA A 5 24.22 -39.46 -2.07
CA ALA A 5 24.94 -38.27 -2.53
C ALA A 5 25.40 -38.36 -4.00
N PHE A 6 25.46 -39.56 -4.59
CA PHE A 6 26.02 -39.76 -5.93
C PHE A 6 24.99 -39.66 -7.07
N ASN A 7 23.68 -39.71 -6.77
CA ASN A 7 22.60 -39.66 -7.77
C ASN A 7 21.99 -38.27 -7.99
N VAL A 8 22.39 -37.26 -7.21
CA VAL A 8 22.00 -35.85 -7.42
C VAL A 8 23.02 -35.12 -8.30
N ALA A 9 24.31 -35.45 -8.18
CA ALA A 9 25.39 -34.81 -8.93
C ALA A 9 25.34 -35.11 -10.45
N THR A 10 24.85 -36.28 -10.86
CA THR A 10 24.76 -36.68 -12.28
C THR A 10 23.51 -36.17 -13.00
N LYS A 11 22.48 -35.69 -12.29
CA LYS A 11 21.30 -35.07 -12.92
C LYS A 11 21.42 -33.56 -13.14
N VAL A 12 22.38 -32.91 -12.48
CA VAL A 12 22.68 -31.48 -12.71
C VAL A 12 23.62 -31.28 -13.91
N ALA A 13 24.46 -32.27 -14.22
CA ALA A 13 25.43 -32.19 -15.33
C ALA A 13 24.84 -32.40 -16.74
N ALA A 14 23.58 -32.83 -16.87
CA ALA A 14 22.94 -33.12 -18.17
C ALA A 14 21.99 -32.02 -18.68
N ALA A 15 21.84 -30.90 -17.96
CA ALA A 15 20.92 -29.81 -18.34
C ALA A 15 21.61 -28.55 -18.87
N VAL A 16 22.94 -28.53 -19.00
CA VAL A 16 23.69 -27.36 -19.48
C VAL A 16 24.26 -27.64 -20.87
N HIS A 17 23.49 -27.30 -21.89
CA HIS A 17 24.05 -26.85 -23.17
C HIS A 17 23.83 -25.34 -23.27
N PRO A 18 24.86 -24.57 -23.68
CA PRO A 18 24.83 -23.12 -23.60
C PRO A 18 24.14 -22.56 -24.84
N THR A 19 22.96 -21.98 -24.69
CA THR A 19 22.46 -20.98 -25.64
C THR A 19 22.87 -19.61 -25.13
N HIS A 20 23.96 -19.09 -25.71
CA HIS A 20 24.31 -17.67 -25.67
C HIS A 20 23.10 -16.80 -26.02
N LYS A 21 22.63 -16.00 -25.05
CA LYS A 21 21.94 -14.73 -25.29
C LYS A 21 22.41 -13.73 -24.24
N THR A 22 23.20 -12.77 -24.70
CA THR A 22 23.57 -11.55 -24.00
C THR A 22 22.31 -10.73 -23.73
N ILE A 23 21.91 -10.69 -22.47
CA ILE A 23 21.00 -9.69 -21.88
C ILE A 23 21.75 -9.24 -20.63
N ASP A 24 22.04 -7.95 -20.51
CA ASP A 24 22.69 -7.36 -19.33
C ASP A 24 21.94 -7.80 -18.06
N GLU A 25 22.56 -8.70 -17.29
CA GLU A 25 22.03 -9.15 -16.00
C GLU A 25 22.13 -8.00 -15.00
N GLU A 26 20.97 -7.52 -14.55
CA GLU A 26 20.82 -6.50 -13.50
C GLU A 26 21.53 -6.97 -12.22
N PHE A 27 22.43 -6.15 -11.66
CA PHE A 27 23.22 -6.51 -10.47
C PHE A 27 22.30 -6.76 -9.27
N SER A 28 22.14 -8.02 -8.88
CA SER A 28 21.40 -8.41 -7.68
C SER A 28 22.38 -8.77 -6.58
N LEU A 29 22.47 -7.90 -5.57
CA LEU A 29 23.35 -8.07 -4.43
C LEU A 29 23.13 -9.40 -3.70
N PHE A 30 21.88 -9.81 -3.54
CA PHE A 30 21.49 -11.05 -2.87
C PHE A 30 21.63 -12.30 -3.75
N ALA A 31 21.94 -12.14 -5.05
CA ALA A 31 22.24 -13.26 -5.94
C ALA A 31 23.74 -13.61 -5.95
N MET A 32 24.60 -12.76 -5.38
CA MET A 32 26.03 -13.04 -5.23
C MET A 32 26.25 -14.12 -4.17
N SER A 33 27.06 -15.12 -4.50
CA SER A 33 27.52 -16.10 -3.51
C SER A 33 28.59 -15.49 -2.59
N ASP A 34 28.68 -15.98 -1.35
CA ASP A 34 29.72 -15.58 -0.39
C ASP A 34 31.13 -15.67 -0.98
N LYS A 35 31.38 -16.65 -1.86
CA LYS A 35 32.65 -16.81 -2.55
C LYS A 35 32.95 -15.67 -3.54
N GLN A 36 31.94 -15.21 -4.28
CA GLN A 36 32.08 -14.07 -5.19
C GLN A 36 32.33 -12.78 -4.41
N ILE A 37 31.56 -12.55 -3.35
CA ILE A 37 31.74 -11.41 -2.44
C ILE A 37 33.14 -11.43 -1.86
N LEU A 38 33.58 -12.58 -1.30
CA LEU A 38 34.90 -12.73 -0.72
C LEU A 38 36.00 -12.39 -1.73
N GLN A 39 35.94 -12.93 -2.94
CA GLN A 39 36.95 -12.67 -3.98
C GLN A 39 37.06 -11.18 -4.33
N GLU A 40 35.93 -10.48 -4.37
CA GLU A 40 35.90 -9.04 -4.67
C GLU A 40 36.46 -8.22 -3.50
N ILE A 41 35.94 -8.42 -2.28
CA ILE A 41 36.34 -7.61 -1.12
C ILE A 41 37.78 -7.90 -0.68
N TYR A 42 38.33 -9.10 -0.95
CA TYR A 42 39.71 -9.42 -0.58
C TYR A 42 40.72 -8.53 -1.32
N THR A 43 40.39 -8.09 -2.54
CA THR A 43 41.25 -7.15 -3.30
C THR A 43 41.37 -5.78 -2.64
N THR A 44 40.40 -5.41 -1.79
CA THR A 44 40.39 -4.14 -1.05
C THR A 44 41.28 -4.18 0.20
N HIS A 45 41.76 -5.36 0.60
CA HIS A 45 42.51 -5.52 1.84
C HIS A 45 44.02 -5.58 1.58
N VAL A 46 44.76 -4.76 2.33
CA VAL A 46 46.22 -4.84 2.45
C VAL A 46 46.50 -5.42 3.84
N HIS A 47 47.49 -6.31 3.98
CA HIS A 47 47.87 -6.87 5.29
C HIS A 47 47.90 -5.77 6.36
N ALA A 48 47.15 -5.97 7.44
CA ALA A 48 46.82 -4.91 8.37
C ALA A 48 48.08 -4.40 9.11
N ASP A 49 48.52 -3.19 8.76
CA ASP A 49 49.67 -2.52 9.39
C ASP A 49 49.23 -1.52 10.48
N GLU A 50 47.96 -1.12 10.48
CA GLU A 50 47.47 -0.05 11.36
C GLU A 50 46.76 -0.61 12.60
N THR A 51 47.33 -0.35 13.78
CA THR A 51 46.79 -0.80 15.06
C THR A 51 45.73 0.17 15.58
N LEU A 52 44.48 -0.28 15.68
CA LEU A 52 43.38 0.44 16.33
C LEU A 52 43.02 -0.26 17.65
N ASP A 53 42.78 0.53 18.71
CA ASP A 53 42.19 0.02 19.95
C ASP A 53 40.67 -0.17 19.77
N ASP A 54 40.33 -1.23 19.04
CA ASP A 54 38.96 -1.56 18.63
C ASP A 54 38.00 -1.72 19.83
N ASP A 55 38.50 -2.28 20.94
CA ASP A 55 37.73 -2.45 22.18
C ASP A 55 37.23 -1.09 22.73
N SER A 56 38.12 -0.09 22.80
CA SER A 56 37.77 1.25 23.29
C SER A 56 36.81 1.97 22.33
N LEU A 57 37.01 1.82 21.02
CA LEU A 57 36.09 2.38 20.03
C LEU A 57 34.70 1.75 20.16
N PHE A 58 34.64 0.42 20.20
CA PHE A 58 33.39 -0.32 20.26
C PHE A 58 32.60 0.00 21.54
N ILE A 59 33.26 0.16 22.69
CA ILE A 59 32.61 0.61 23.93
C ILE A 59 31.90 1.97 23.74
N ILE A 60 32.56 2.93 23.10
CA ILE A 60 31.96 4.25 22.83
C ILE A 60 30.74 4.12 21.91
N VAL A 61 30.87 3.30 20.85
CA VAL A 61 29.79 3.04 19.90
C VAL A 61 28.60 2.34 20.57
N GLU A 62 28.88 1.34 21.41
CA GLU A 62 27.88 0.60 22.19
C GLU A 62 27.10 1.55 23.09
N ASN A 63 27.80 2.43 23.83
CA ASN A 63 27.16 3.43 24.70
C ASN A 63 26.26 4.38 23.89
N ILE A 64 26.76 4.94 22.78
CA ILE A 64 25.99 5.86 21.92
C ILE A 64 24.73 5.18 21.39
N LEU A 65 24.85 3.97 20.83
CA LEU A 65 23.73 3.28 20.20
C LEU A 65 22.71 2.76 21.22
N LYS A 66 23.14 2.28 22.39
CA LYS A 66 22.21 1.89 23.47
C LYS A 66 21.35 3.08 23.91
N HIS A 67 21.97 4.23 24.21
CA HIS A 67 21.25 5.44 24.59
C HIS A 67 20.36 5.97 23.46
N ALA A 68 20.87 6.04 22.23
CA ALA A 68 20.09 6.52 21.09
C ALA A 68 18.88 5.63 20.79
N THR A 69 19.05 4.31 20.86
CA THR A 69 17.97 3.35 20.60
C THR A 69 16.92 3.34 21.72
N GLN A 70 17.32 3.61 22.98
CA GLN A 70 16.40 3.84 24.09
C GLN A 70 15.62 5.14 23.94
N ASN A 71 16.28 6.23 23.52
CA ASN A 71 15.60 7.50 23.21
C ASN A 71 14.54 7.33 22.13
N VAL A 72 14.79 6.47 21.13
CA VAL A 72 13.78 6.10 20.14
C VAL A 72 12.59 5.43 20.81
N ASP A 73 12.83 4.43 21.65
CA ASP A 73 11.77 3.68 22.33
C ASP A 73 10.93 4.61 23.24
N GLU A 74 11.55 5.55 23.94
CA GLU A 74 10.85 6.56 24.75
C GLU A 74 10.03 7.53 23.89
N ILE A 75 10.66 8.18 22.91
CA ILE A 75 10.04 9.25 22.10
C ILE A 75 8.96 8.70 21.16
N VAL A 76 9.16 7.49 20.62
CA VAL A 76 8.29 6.90 19.59
C VAL A 76 7.23 5.98 20.19
N GLN A 77 7.57 5.23 21.24
CA GLN A 77 6.63 4.28 21.85
C GLN A 77 5.96 4.80 23.13
N GLY A 78 6.55 5.80 23.78
CA GLY A 78 6.10 6.28 25.09
C GLY A 78 6.48 5.34 26.24
N ILE A 79 7.45 4.45 26.02
CA ILE A 79 7.94 3.53 27.06
C ILE A 79 8.90 4.31 27.96
N GLN A 80 8.52 4.55 29.21
CA GLN A 80 9.45 4.99 30.24
C GLN A 80 10.29 3.79 30.68
N VAL A 81 11.45 3.63 30.07
CA VAL A 81 12.50 2.74 30.60
C VAL A 81 13.34 3.57 31.57
N HIS A 82 13.42 3.14 32.83
CA HIS A 82 14.32 3.77 33.82
C HIS A 82 15.75 3.81 33.25
N VAL A 83 16.37 4.99 33.24
CA VAL A 83 17.74 5.23 32.72
C VAL A 83 18.79 4.43 33.51
N ASP A 84 18.44 3.97 34.72
CA ASP A 84 19.36 3.40 35.71
C ASP A 84 19.89 1.98 35.42
N ASN A 85 19.56 1.36 34.28
CA ASN A 85 19.96 -0.02 33.96
C ASN A 85 20.95 -0.17 32.79
N ILE A 86 21.45 0.91 32.18
CA ILE A 86 22.56 0.78 31.20
C ILE A 86 23.87 0.75 31.98
N GLU A 87 24.48 -0.43 32.10
CA GLU A 87 25.87 -0.55 32.55
C GLU A 87 26.80 0.14 31.53
N GLU A 88 27.30 1.33 31.88
CA GLU A 88 28.27 2.05 31.07
C GLU A 88 29.67 1.46 31.25
N LYS A 89 30.24 0.94 30.17
CA LYS A 89 31.65 0.57 30.11
C LYS A 89 32.47 1.82 29.81
N ASN A 90 33.64 1.93 30.44
CA ASN A 90 34.56 3.04 30.20
C ASN A 90 35.63 2.64 29.17
N PRO A 91 35.88 3.46 28.13
CA PRO A 91 37.01 3.25 27.23
C PRO A 91 38.34 3.54 27.97
N LYS A 92 39.47 3.15 27.37
CA LYS A 92 40.79 3.50 27.94
C LYS A 92 40.97 5.02 27.94
N ALA A 93 41.51 5.56 29.05
CA ALA A 93 41.68 7.01 29.23
C ALA A 93 42.60 7.68 28.19
N SER A 94 43.49 6.92 27.56
CA SER A 94 44.42 7.41 26.52
C SER A 94 43.93 7.16 25.08
N PHE A 95 42.69 6.67 24.90
CA PHE A 95 42.17 6.34 23.58
C PHE A 95 41.96 7.61 22.73
N SER A 96 42.43 7.57 21.48
CA SER A 96 42.25 8.64 20.50
C SER A 96 41.40 8.15 19.34
N VAL A 97 40.29 8.83 19.09
CA VAL A 97 39.36 8.49 18.01
C VAL A 97 39.93 9.00 16.67
N PRO A 98 39.99 8.17 15.61
CA PRO A 98 40.46 8.59 14.29
C PRO A 98 39.39 9.43 13.57
N LEU A 99 39.15 10.66 14.05
CA LEU A 99 38.03 11.51 13.63
C LEU A 99 38.01 11.79 12.12
N CYS A 100 39.17 12.00 11.50
CA CYS A 100 39.27 12.21 10.06
C CYS A 100 38.82 10.97 9.26
N THR A 101 39.15 9.78 9.77
CA THR A 101 38.70 8.51 9.19
C THR A 101 37.18 8.40 9.29
N LEU A 102 36.62 8.61 10.49
CA LEU A 102 35.17 8.56 10.71
C LEU A 102 34.40 9.55 9.82
N LYS A 103 34.83 10.81 9.77
CA LYS A 103 34.22 11.81 8.87
C LYS A 103 34.30 11.39 7.40
N GLY A 104 35.43 10.81 6.99
CA GLY A 104 35.59 10.28 5.64
C GLY A 104 34.59 9.16 5.31
N ILE A 105 34.33 8.24 6.25
CA ILE A 105 33.32 7.19 6.08
C ILE A 105 31.91 7.81 6.05
N SER A 106 31.61 8.74 6.95
CA SER A 106 30.31 9.45 6.96
C SER A 106 30.05 10.13 5.62
N CYS A 107 31.05 10.79 5.02
CA CYS A 107 30.92 11.38 3.69
C CYS A 107 30.65 10.33 2.59
N GLU A 108 31.21 9.12 2.70
CA GLU A 108 30.93 8.04 1.74
C GLU A 108 29.48 7.52 1.84
N MET A 109 28.88 7.59 3.03
CA MET A 109 27.50 7.16 3.28
C MET A 109 26.46 8.24 2.96
N GLN A 110 26.84 9.52 3.03
CA GLN A 110 25.93 10.65 2.85
C GLN A 110 25.69 11.02 1.36
N CYS A 111 24.52 11.59 1.07
CA CYS A 111 24.19 12.23 -0.21
C CYS A 111 24.28 11.32 -1.45
N LYS A 112 24.12 9.99 -1.28
CA LYS A 112 24.09 9.00 -2.38
C LYS A 112 22.68 8.38 -2.50
N PRO A 113 22.19 8.06 -3.71
CA PRO A 113 20.88 7.42 -3.88
C PRO A 113 20.81 6.01 -3.23
N PRO A 114 19.60 5.49 -2.94
CA PRO A 114 19.43 4.11 -2.51
C PRO A 114 19.61 3.13 -3.69
N GLY A 115 19.89 1.87 -3.40
CA GLY A 115 19.95 0.79 -4.39
C GLY A 115 21.01 -0.23 -4.02
N ASP A 116 20.80 -1.49 -4.42
CA ASP A 116 21.68 -2.62 -4.11
C ASP A 116 23.10 -2.37 -4.63
N GLU A 117 23.24 -1.95 -5.88
CA GLU A 117 24.52 -1.60 -6.50
C GLU A 117 25.18 -0.41 -5.80
N ILE A 118 24.43 0.63 -5.44
CA ILE A 118 24.99 1.81 -4.77
C ILE A 118 25.38 1.47 -3.32
N ALA A 119 24.61 0.63 -2.64
CA ALA A 119 24.95 0.12 -1.31
C ALA A 119 26.24 -0.72 -1.39
N HIS A 120 26.33 -1.62 -2.36
CA HIS A 120 27.52 -2.40 -2.65
C HIS A 120 28.74 -1.51 -2.95
N ASN A 121 28.63 -0.59 -3.91
CA ASN A 121 29.70 0.33 -4.31
C ASN A 121 30.14 1.24 -3.14
N THR A 122 29.19 1.73 -2.33
CA THR A 122 29.51 2.47 -1.09
C THR A 122 30.27 1.59 -0.11
N THR A 123 29.84 0.34 0.10
CA THR A 123 30.52 -0.62 0.99
C THR A 123 31.95 -0.89 0.50
N VAL A 124 32.15 -1.16 -0.78
CA VAL A 124 33.48 -1.37 -1.37
C VAL A 124 34.36 -0.13 -1.25
N ALA A 125 33.80 1.07 -1.45
CA ALA A 125 34.53 2.33 -1.25
C ALA A 125 34.98 2.51 0.22
N ILE A 126 34.12 2.19 1.18
CA ILE A 126 34.46 2.21 2.61
C ILE A 126 35.56 1.19 2.91
N LEU A 127 35.44 -0.04 2.40
CA LEU A 127 36.43 -1.11 2.58
C LEU A 127 37.82 -0.72 2.03
N ASN A 128 37.86 -0.11 0.85
CA ASN A 128 39.10 0.43 0.26
C ASN A 128 39.72 1.54 1.11
N LYS A 129 38.88 2.44 1.63
CA LYS A 129 39.31 3.53 2.53
C LYS A 129 39.89 3.00 3.84
N LEU A 130 39.43 1.84 4.27
CA LEU A 130 39.87 1.14 5.47
C LEU A 130 40.78 -0.06 5.18
N SER A 131 41.40 -0.10 3.99
CA SER A 131 42.20 -1.22 3.48
C SER A 131 43.28 -1.73 4.45
N LYS A 132 43.89 -0.80 5.21
CA LYS A 132 44.98 -1.03 6.18
C LYS A 132 44.54 -1.54 7.55
N TYR A 133 43.24 -1.50 7.85
CA TYR A 133 42.68 -1.97 9.12
C TYR A 133 42.29 -3.45 9.03
N SER A 134 42.22 -4.12 10.19
CA SER A 134 41.65 -5.47 10.27
C SER A 134 40.16 -5.47 9.91
N TRP A 135 39.62 -6.64 9.59
CA TRP A 135 38.19 -6.77 9.25
C TRP A 135 37.27 -6.31 10.37
N GLU A 136 37.59 -6.64 11.62
CA GLU A 136 36.83 -6.22 12.79
C GLU A 136 36.85 -4.68 12.94
N ALA A 137 38.05 -4.09 12.82
CA ALA A 137 38.23 -2.64 12.87
C ALA A 137 37.47 -1.92 11.73
N LYS A 138 37.38 -2.53 10.53
CA LYS A 138 36.57 -1.99 9.42
C LYS A 138 35.10 -1.89 9.79
N ALA A 139 34.55 -2.95 10.40
CA ALA A 139 33.17 -2.97 10.90
C ALA A 139 32.94 -1.93 12.00
N SER A 140 33.81 -1.91 13.03
CA SER A 140 33.70 -0.97 14.15
C SER A 140 33.84 0.50 13.74
N LEU A 141 34.78 0.84 12.86
CA LEU A 141 34.95 2.21 12.34
C LEU A 141 33.73 2.65 11.52
N THR A 142 33.16 1.74 10.74
CA THR A 142 31.96 2.05 9.95
C THR A 142 30.73 2.26 10.85
N LEU A 143 30.54 1.37 11.83
CA LEU A 143 29.49 1.52 12.82
C LEU A 143 29.67 2.79 13.65
N ALA A 144 30.90 3.18 14.00
CA ALA A 144 31.21 4.42 14.70
C ALA A 144 30.81 5.66 13.91
N ALA A 145 31.14 5.70 12.61
CA ALA A 145 30.75 6.80 11.73
C ALA A 145 29.23 6.95 11.63
N PHE A 146 28.48 5.85 11.58
CA PHE A 146 27.03 5.85 11.63
C PHE A 146 26.49 6.27 13.00
N ALA A 147 27.05 5.73 14.09
CA ALA A 147 26.63 6.02 15.46
C ALA A 147 26.78 7.50 15.81
N MET A 148 27.81 8.19 15.29
CA MET A 148 27.96 9.63 15.44
C MET A 148 26.73 10.40 14.92
N GLU A 149 26.28 10.11 13.69
CA GLU A 149 25.15 10.81 13.07
C GLU A 149 23.81 10.40 13.70
N TYR A 150 23.60 9.09 13.91
CA TYR A 150 22.37 8.56 14.50
C TYR A 150 22.21 9.02 15.95
N GLY A 151 23.29 8.93 16.74
CA GLY A 151 23.33 9.37 18.13
C GLY A 151 23.10 10.86 18.28
N GLU A 152 23.76 11.69 17.45
CA GLU A 152 23.55 13.13 17.47
C GLU A 152 22.09 13.50 17.16
N PHE A 153 21.46 12.85 16.17
CA PHE A 153 20.05 13.09 15.85
C PHE A 153 19.13 12.85 17.05
N TRP A 154 19.28 11.70 17.73
CA TRP A 154 18.42 11.32 18.85
C TRP A 154 18.75 12.05 20.14
N LEU A 155 20.00 12.45 20.34
CA LEU A 155 20.39 13.37 21.42
C LEU A 155 19.70 14.73 21.25
N LEU A 156 19.75 15.31 20.04
CA LEU A 156 19.05 16.56 19.73
C LEU A 156 17.52 16.41 19.87
N ALA A 157 16.97 15.25 19.50
CA ALA A 157 15.53 14.96 19.65
C ALA A 157 15.07 15.00 21.11
N GLN A 158 15.90 14.51 22.02
CA GLN A 158 15.68 14.49 23.46
C GLN A 158 15.86 15.90 24.06
N LEU A 159 17.01 16.54 23.80
CA LEU A 159 17.40 17.79 24.45
C LEU A 159 16.70 19.05 23.90
N ARG A 160 16.12 19.02 22.70
CA ARG A 160 15.46 20.21 22.08
C ARG A 160 14.38 20.89 22.93
N LYS A 161 13.83 20.19 23.94
CA LYS A 161 12.79 20.72 24.83
C LYS A 161 13.38 21.51 26.01
N SER A 162 14.59 21.17 26.45
CA SER A 162 15.23 21.69 27.67
C SER A 162 16.47 22.56 27.40
N ASP A 163 17.12 22.41 26.25
CA ASP A 163 18.36 23.11 25.90
C ASP A 163 18.21 23.99 24.65
N HIS A 164 18.55 25.28 24.78
CA HIS A 164 18.42 26.28 23.71
C HIS A 164 19.44 26.13 22.58
N LEU A 165 20.66 25.69 22.88
CA LEU A 165 21.69 25.40 21.88
C LEU A 165 21.28 24.17 21.08
N ALA A 166 20.89 23.09 21.77
CA ALA A 166 20.37 21.87 21.15
C ALA A 166 19.15 22.17 20.27
N LYS A 167 18.22 23.03 20.73
CA LYS A 167 17.08 23.48 19.93
C LYS A 167 17.51 24.16 18.63
N SER A 168 18.51 25.03 18.67
CA SER A 168 19.00 25.75 17.49
C SER A 168 19.67 24.81 16.48
N ILE A 169 20.52 23.90 16.95
CA ILE A 169 21.16 22.88 16.11
C ILE A 169 20.12 21.92 15.53
N ALA A 170 19.14 21.50 16.35
CA ALA A 170 18.04 20.63 15.94
C ALA A 170 17.22 21.24 14.80
N ILE A 171 17.01 22.55 14.78
CA ILE A 171 16.32 23.25 13.69
C ILE A 171 17.13 23.13 12.38
N LEU A 172 18.44 23.40 12.41
CA LEU A 172 19.31 23.26 11.24
C LEU A 172 19.36 21.82 10.71
N LYS A 173 19.44 20.85 11.62
CA LYS A 173 19.36 19.41 11.31
C LYS A 173 17.92 18.90 11.07
N ARG A 174 16.92 19.80 11.08
CA ARG A 174 15.50 19.52 10.79
C ARG A 174 14.82 18.49 11.69
N VAL A 175 15.36 18.22 12.87
CA VAL A 175 14.80 17.28 13.85
C VAL A 175 13.35 17.62 14.23
N PRO A 176 12.95 18.91 14.44
CA PRO A 176 11.55 19.28 14.70
C PRO A 176 10.55 18.87 13.62
N VAL A 177 10.95 18.99 12.35
CA VAL A 177 10.10 18.66 11.21
C VAL A 177 9.92 17.14 11.12
N LEU A 178 10.99 16.39 11.34
CA LEU A 178 10.99 14.92 11.27
C LEU A 178 10.21 14.26 12.42
N LEU A 179 10.20 14.89 13.60
CA LEU A 179 9.52 14.40 14.81
C LEU A 179 8.20 15.14 15.10
N LYS A 180 7.60 15.81 14.12
CA LYS A 180 6.24 16.38 14.26
C LYS A 180 5.26 15.24 14.57
N PRO A 181 4.31 15.36 15.51
CA PRO A 181 3.46 14.23 15.94
C PRO A 181 2.82 13.44 14.80
N THR A 182 2.30 14.15 13.79
CA THR A 182 1.70 13.57 12.59
C THR A 182 2.70 12.79 11.73
N GLU A 183 3.95 13.26 11.62
CA GLU A 183 5.02 12.61 10.85
C GLU A 183 5.63 11.44 11.64
N LEU A 184 5.78 11.58 12.95
CA LEU A 184 6.25 10.55 13.87
C LEU A 184 5.30 9.34 13.86
N GLN A 185 3.99 9.58 13.98
CA GLN A 185 2.97 8.53 13.92
C GLN A 185 3.02 7.79 12.58
N LYS A 186 3.19 8.53 11.49
CA LYS A 186 3.35 8.01 10.12
C LYS A 186 4.64 7.22 9.88
N ARG A 187 5.70 7.41 10.69
CA ARG A 187 7.03 6.77 10.53
C ARG A 187 7.34 5.76 11.63
N ARG A 188 6.48 5.65 12.64
CA ARG A 188 6.69 4.84 13.85
C ARG A 188 7.24 3.46 13.53
N GLN A 189 6.56 2.68 12.69
CA GLN A 189 6.97 1.30 12.41
C GLN A 189 8.34 1.21 11.72
N SER A 190 8.60 2.06 10.71
CA SER A 190 9.90 2.09 10.03
C SER A 190 11.03 2.51 10.97
N ILE A 191 10.77 3.49 11.84
CA ILE A 191 11.75 3.90 12.86
C ILE A 191 12.04 2.75 13.82
N LEU A 192 11.02 1.98 14.24
CA LEU A 192 11.22 0.81 15.11
C LEU A 192 11.95 -0.33 14.41
N GLN A 193 11.65 -0.59 13.14
CA GLN A 193 12.38 -1.58 12.34
C GLN A 193 13.85 -1.19 12.18
N LEU A 194 14.12 0.07 11.86
CA LEU A 194 15.48 0.62 11.82
C LEU A 194 16.16 0.48 13.19
N ASN A 195 15.47 0.82 14.28
CA ASN A 195 15.98 0.70 15.64
C ASN A 195 16.37 -0.74 15.97
N ASN A 196 15.54 -1.71 15.60
CA ASN A 196 15.81 -3.13 15.78
C ASN A 196 16.98 -3.61 14.91
N LEU A 197 17.05 -3.16 13.65
CA LEU A 197 18.15 -3.51 12.74
C LEU A 197 19.49 -2.98 13.26
N ILE A 198 19.52 -1.77 13.81
CA ILE A 198 20.70 -1.20 14.48
C ILE A 198 21.11 -2.05 15.69
N LYS A 199 20.15 -2.46 16.53
CA LYS A 199 20.41 -3.36 17.68
C LYS A 199 21.02 -4.70 17.23
N SER A 200 20.46 -5.33 16.20
CA SER A 200 20.99 -6.58 15.64
C SER A 200 22.37 -6.40 15.00
N THR A 201 22.59 -5.30 14.29
CA THR A 201 23.89 -5.01 13.66
C THR A 201 24.98 -4.79 14.70
N LEU A 202 24.66 -4.09 15.80
CA LEU A 202 25.55 -3.93 16.94
C LEU A 202 25.94 -5.28 17.55
N GLN A 203 24.97 -6.19 17.74
CA GLN A 203 25.21 -7.55 18.25
C GLN A 203 26.12 -8.38 17.32
N VAL A 204 25.90 -8.31 16.00
CA VAL A 204 26.74 -9.04 15.03
C VAL A 204 28.18 -8.55 15.10
N ILE A 205 28.41 -7.23 15.13
CA ILE A 205 29.76 -6.67 15.24
C ILE A 205 30.38 -7.01 16.60
N GLU A 206 29.61 -7.03 17.68
CA GLU A 206 30.07 -7.50 18.99
C GLU A 206 30.54 -8.97 18.92
N CYS A 207 29.76 -9.85 18.28
CA CYS A 207 30.13 -11.25 18.10
C CYS A 207 31.43 -11.42 17.29
N ILE A 208 31.59 -10.63 16.22
CA ILE A 208 32.81 -10.61 15.40
C ILE A 208 34.02 -10.19 16.26
N GLY A 209 33.89 -9.12 17.05
CA GLY A 209 34.95 -8.63 17.93
C GLY A 209 35.32 -9.64 19.03
N GLN A 210 34.31 -10.23 19.69
CA GLN A 210 34.51 -11.27 20.71
C GLN A 210 35.21 -12.49 20.12
N PHE A 211 34.80 -12.96 18.95
CA PHE A 211 35.43 -14.09 18.27
C PHE A 211 36.92 -13.83 18.01
N ASN A 212 37.29 -12.66 17.48
CA ASN A 212 38.69 -12.30 17.25
C ASN A 212 39.51 -12.20 18.55
N LYS A 213 38.88 -11.79 19.66
CA LYS A 213 39.54 -11.79 20.96
C LYS A 213 39.82 -13.20 21.46
N TYR A 214 38.84 -14.09 21.39
CA TYR A 214 38.98 -15.48 21.86
C TYR A 214 39.87 -16.32 20.95
N SER A 215 39.87 -16.08 19.64
CA SER A 215 40.70 -16.81 18.68
C SER A 215 42.20 -16.70 18.96
N ARG A 216 42.65 -15.59 19.54
CA ARG A 216 44.05 -15.37 19.97
C ARG A 216 44.50 -16.32 21.07
N TYR A 217 43.57 -16.86 21.86
CA TYR A 217 43.86 -17.75 22.99
C TYR A 217 43.59 -19.23 22.66
N LEU A 218 43.03 -19.53 21.48
CA LEU A 218 42.71 -20.90 21.05
C LEU A 218 43.88 -21.54 20.28
N PRO A 219 44.12 -22.86 20.44
CA PRO A 219 45.11 -23.58 19.64
C PRO A 219 44.79 -23.47 18.14
N LYS A 220 45.82 -23.17 17.33
CA LYS A 220 45.68 -22.98 15.86
C LYS A 220 45.16 -24.21 15.10
N GLU A 221 45.14 -25.38 15.74
CA GLU A 221 44.72 -26.66 15.14
C GLU A 221 43.21 -26.92 15.25
N PHE A 222 42.42 -26.01 15.84
CA PHE A 222 40.98 -26.20 15.99
C PHE A 222 40.25 -25.98 14.64
N PRO A 223 39.60 -27.00 14.05
CA PRO A 223 39.01 -26.91 12.70
C PRO A 223 37.93 -25.83 12.57
N GLY A 224 37.16 -25.59 13.63
CA GLY A 224 36.14 -24.53 13.67
C GLY A 224 36.71 -23.12 13.59
N LEU A 225 37.99 -22.92 13.94
CA LEU A 225 38.65 -21.62 13.88
C LEU A 225 38.97 -21.22 12.43
N SER A 226 39.40 -22.19 11.61
CA SER A 226 39.69 -21.97 10.19
C SER A 226 38.43 -21.61 9.41
N ILE A 227 37.35 -22.36 9.63
CA ILE A 227 36.06 -22.12 8.97
C ILE A 227 35.54 -20.73 9.34
N ALA A 228 35.47 -20.39 10.63
CA ALA A 228 34.99 -19.08 11.06
C ALA A 228 35.88 -17.93 10.55
N SER A 229 37.20 -18.10 10.52
CA SER A 229 38.12 -17.07 10.02
C SER A 229 37.95 -16.80 8.52
N GLU A 230 37.55 -17.78 7.72
CA GLU A 230 37.24 -17.61 6.30
C GLU A 230 35.93 -16.85 6.05
N HIS A 231 34.98 -16.90 7.00
CA HIS A 231 33.68 -16.21 6.89
C HIS A 231 33.72 -14.75 7.38
N ILE A 232 34.61 -14.40 8.33
CA ILE A 232 34.69 -13.04 8.91
C ILE A 232 34.67 -11.91 7.86
N PRO A 233 35.44 -11.96 6.75
CA PRO A 233 35.40 -10.88 5.76
C PRO A 233 34.01 -10.66 5.15
N VAL A 234 33.29 -11.76 4.89
CA VAL A 234 31.93 -11.73 4.32
C VAL A 234 30.93 -11.23 5.35
N ASP A 235 31.04 -11.66 6.61
CA ASP A 235 30.18 -11.17 7.69
C ASP A 235 30.39 -9.67 7.94
N VAL A 236 31.63 -9.19 7.90
CA VAL A 236 31.96 -7.76 8.00
C VAL A 236 31.40 -6.98 6.83
N TYR A 237 31.48 -7.53 5.62
CA TYR A 237 30.85 -6.93 4.44
C TYR A 237 29.33 -6.78 4.64
N TRP A 238 28.64 -7.83 5.11
CA TRP A 238 27.20 -7.79 5.37
C TRP A 238 26.83 -6.85 6.52
N ALA A 239 27.67 -6.72 7.53
CA ALA A 239 27.49 -5.74 8.59
C ALA A 239 27.60 -4.30 8.05
N ILE A 240 28.65 -4.01 7.27
CA ILE A 240 28.87 -2.69 6.68
C ILE A 240 27.74 -2.31 5.72
N ILE A 241 27.33 -3.21 4.84
CA ILE A 241 26.25 -2.90 3.88
C ILE A 241 24.92 -2.66 4.58
N THR A 242 24.66 -3.34 5.70
CA THR A 242 23.50 -3.07 6.55
C THR A 242 23.57 -1.67 7.16
N VAL A 243 24.73 -1.26 7.69
CA VAL A 243 24.94 0.12 8.18
C VAL A 243 24.71 1.15 7.08
N VAL A 244 25.23 0.89 5.87
CA VAL A 244 25.03 1.75 4.70
C VAL A 244 23.55 1.83 4.30
N ALA A 245 22.82 0.71 4.34
CA ALA A 245 21.39 0.68 4.03
C ALA A 245 20.56 1.45 5.08
N CYS A 246 20.86 1.27 6.37
CA CYS A 246 20.27 2.02 7.48
C CYS A 246 20.40 3.54 7.31
N ALA A 247 21.49 4.01 6.72
CA ALA A 247 21.69 5.44 6.44
C ALA A 247 20.83 5.99 5.27
N LYS A 248 20.35 5.14 4.34
CA LYS A 248 19.81 5.57 3.03
C LYS A 248 18.28 5.54 2.89
N GLU A 249 17.55 4.70 3.63
CA GLU A 249 16.11 4.46 3.38
C GLU A 249 15.22 5.70 3.62
N GLU A 250 15.65 6.63 4.48
CA GLU A 250 14.87 7.82 4.83
C GLU A 250 15.04 8.97 3.82
N GLU A 251 16.20 9.06 3.17
CA GLU A 251 16.53 10.15 2.24
C GLU A 251 15.68 10.10 0.97
N THR A 252 15.43 8.90 0.44
CA THR A 252 14.65 8.68 -0.79
C THR A 252 13.21 9.13 -0.63
N TYR A 253 12.57 8.71 0.45
CA TYR A 253 11.20 9.13 0.77
C TYR A 253 11.09 10.66 0.88
N ILE A 254 12.04 11.30 1.57
CA ILE A 254 12.12 12.76 1.68
C ILE A 254 12.30 13.41 0.30
N ARG A 255 13.16 12.85 -0.56
CA ARG A 255 13.38 13.34 -1.93
C ARG A 255 12.11 13.26 -2.79
N ILE A 256 11.41 12.13 -2.78
CA ILE A 256 10.13 11.97 -3.50
C ILE A 256 9.07 12.94 -2.97
N LYS A 257 8.99 13.09 -1.64
CA LYS A 257 8.05 14.03 -1.04
C LYS A 257 8.33 15.47 -1.49
N LYS A 258 9.60 15.88 -1.59
CA LYS A 258 9.98 17.20 -2.13
C LYS A 258 9.61 17.35 -3.61
N LEU A 259 9.82 16.31 -4.43
CA LEU A 259 9.44 16.31 -5.85
C LEU A 259 7.95 16.62 -6.05
N PHE A 260 7.07 16.07 -5.21
CA PHE A 260 5.63 16.36 -5.27
C PHE A 260 5.22 17.69 -4.59
N GLN A 261 6.05 18.24 -3.69
CA GLN A 261 5.79 19.55 -3.06
C GLN A 261 6.08 20.71 -4.01
N THR A 262 7.12 20.58 -4.83
CA THR A 262 7.52 21.59 -5.81
C THR A 262 7.75 20.93 -7.17
N PRO A 263 6.69 20.40 -7.81
CA PRO A 263 6.81 19.73 -9.08
C PRO A 263 7.09 20.76 -10.17
N THR A 264 8.11 20.48 -10.97
CA THR A 264 8.62 21.32 -12.06
C THR A 264 8.08 20.86 -13.39
N GLU A 265 8.19 19.55 -13.66
CA GLU A 265 7.80 18.93 -14.91
C GLU A 265 7.44 17.45 -14.69
N ILE A 266 6.45 16.97 -15.44
CA ILE A 266 5.90 15.62 -15.24
C ILE A 266 6.94 14.52 -15.42
N MET A 267 7.90 14.67 -16.35
CA MET A 267 8.92 13.65 -16.56
C MET A 267 9.84 13.51 -15.36
N GLU A 268 10.20 14.60 -14.68
CA GLU A 268 11.05 14.54 -13.48
C GLU A 268 10.33 13.82 -12.33
N VAL A 269 9.05 14.14 -12.13
CA VAL A 269 8.22 13.51 -11.11
C VAL A 269 8.01 12.03 -11.42
N PHE A 270 7.64 11.69 -12.66
CA PHE A 270 7.42 10.31 -13.07
C PHE A 270 8.69 9.47 -12.97
N LYS A 271 9.82 9.97 -13.50
CA LYS A 271 11.11 9.26 -13.40
C LYS A 271 11.52 9.05 -11.94
N GLY A 272 11.40 10.09 -11.12
CA GLY A 272 11.74 10.01 -9.70
C GLY A 272 10.85 9.03 -8.94
N LEU A 273 9.55 8.99 -9.26
CA LEU A 273 8.59 8.09 -8.62
C LEU A 273 8.83 6.62 -8.98
N ILE A 274 9.14 6.33 -10.24
CA ILE A 274 9.19 4.95 -10.74
C ILE A 274 10.60 4.36 -10.67
N PHE A 275 11.59 5.07 -11.20
CA PHE A 275 12.92 4.53 -11.42
C PHE A 275 13.90 4.97 -10.33
N THR A 276 14.78 4.05 -9.92
CA THR A 276 16.03 4.43 -9.24
C THR A 276 16.88 5.21 -10.24
N LYS A 277 17.73 6.13 -9.74
CA LYS A 277 18.21 7.30 -10.51
C LYS A 277 19.05 7.00 -11.77
N ASP A 278 19.32 5.73 -12.06
CA ASP A 278 20.22 5.27 -13.13
C ASP A 278 19.57 4.21 -14.05
N ASN A 279 18.33 3.78 -13.79
CA ASN A 279 17.68 2.67 -14.51
C ASN A 279 16.34 3.08 -15.16
N VAL A 280 16.39 4.11 -16.02
CA VAL A 280 15.19 4.60 -16.70
C VAL A 280 14.87 3.68 -17.88
N GLN A 281 13.82 2.86 -17.72
CA GLN A 281 13.37 1.91 -18.73
C GLN A 281 12.25 2.50 -19.62
N PRO A 282 12.14 2.07 -20.90
CA PRO A 282 11.02 2.45 -21.75
C PRO A 282 9.70 1.87 -21.25
N LEU A 283 8.59 2.46 -21.69
CA LEU A 283 7.26 1.90 -21.47
C LEU A 283 6.93 0.91 -22.58
N VAL A 284 5.95 0.05 -22.37
CA VAL A 284 5.34 -0.71 -23.46
C VAL A 284 3.97 -0.18 -23.78
N ASP A 285 3.76 0.12 -25.05
CA ASP A 285 2.46 0.48 -25.59
C ASP A 285 1.60 -0.78 -25.72
N GLY A 286 0.52 -0.85 -24.94
CA GLY A 286 -0.42 -1.95 -24.95
C GLY A 286 -1.16 -2.14 -26.28
N SER A 287 -1.24 -1.12 -27.13
CA SER A 287 -1.89 -1.19 -28.44
C SER A 287 -0.99 -1.84 -29.50
N THR A 288 0.28 -1.44 -29.55
CA THR A 288 1.25 -1.93 -30.56
C THR A 288 2.12 -3.08 -30.05
N LYS A 289 2.14 -3.29 -28.72
CA LYS A 289 3.04 -4.22 -28.00
C LYS A 289 4.53 -3.89 -28.16
N GLN A 290 4.86 -2.67 -28.59
CA GLN A 290 6.24 -2.21 -28.75
C GLN A 290 6.71 -1.37 -27.55
N THR A 291 8.02 -1.31 -27.37
CA THR A 291 8.65 -0.39 -26.41
C THR A 291 8.65 1.03 -26.97
N VAL A 292 8.34 1.99 -26.11
CA VAL A 292 8.27 3.42 -26.43
C VAL A 292 9.05 4.21 -25.40
N ASN A 293 9.76 5.25 -25.86
CA ASN A 293 10.48 6.13 -24.95
C ASN A 293 9.48 6.89 -24.06
N ILE A 294 9.76 6.98 -22.77
CA ILE A 294 8.95 7.70 -21.77
C ILE A 294 8.66 9.17 -22.14
N ASP A 295 9.43 9.78 -23.03
CA ASP A 295 9.21 11.15 -23.53
C ASP A 295 7.82 11.37 -24.14
N ILE A 296 7.09 10.30 -24.49
CA ILE A 296 5.67 10.37 -24.86
C ILE A 296 4.76 10.98 -23.78
N LEU A 297 5.20 11.00 -22.52
CA LEU A 297 4.47 11.58 -21.39
C LEU A 297 4.75 13.09 -21.24
N ARG A 298 5.79 13.61 -21.89
CA ARG A 298 6.24 15.00 -21.75
C ARG A 298 5.12 15.96 -22.14
N ARG A 299 4.87 16.95 -21.28
CA ARG A 299 3.83 17.99 -21.47
C ARG A 299 2.39 17.44 -21.59
N LYS A 300 2.13 16.21 -21.18
CA LYS A 300 0.78 15.61 -21.18
C LYS A 300 0.25 15.46 -19.77
N ASN A 301 -1.07 15.34 -19.66
CA ASN A 301 -1.70 14.83 -18.45
C ASN A 301 -1.49 13.30 -18.39
N VAL A 302 -1.20 12.77 -17.21
CA VAL A 302 -0.96 11.34 -17.02
C VAL A 302 -1.88 10.78 -15.95
N LEU A 303 -2.60 9.72 -16.31
CA LEU A 303 -3.41 8.90 -15.42
C LEU A 303 -2.58 7.69 -15.03
N LEU A 304 -1.99 7.72 -13.84
CA LEU A 304 -1.24 6.60 -13.27
C LEU A 304 -2.22 5.58 -12.71
N PHE A 305 -2.39 4.48 -13.43
CA PHE A 305 -3.14 3.33 -12.95
C PHE A 305 -2.21 2.42 -12.16
N ILE A 306 -2.35 2.39 -10.83
CA ILE A 306 -1.46 1.69 -9.92
C ILE A 306 -2.21 0.51 -9.31
N SER A 307 -1.65 -0.69 -9.35
CA SER A 307 -2.30 -1.88 -8.80
C SER A 307 -1.30 -2.98 -8.45
N SER A 308 -1.71 -3.95 -7.62
CA SER A 308 -1.05 -5.25 -7.60
C SER A 308 -1.36 -6.01 -8.91
N LEU A 309 -0.89 -7.27 -9.02
CA LEU A 309 -1.31 -8.16 -10.10
C LEU A 309 -2.69 -8.80 -9.87
N ASP A 310 -3.39 -8.47 -8.80
CA ASP A 310 -4.74 -8.97 -8.50
C ASP A 310 -5.84 -8.06 -9.10
N ILE A 311 -5.58 -7.51 -10.29
CA ILE A 311 -6.59 -6.75 -11.05
C ILE A 311 -7.58 -7.67 -11.75
N THR A 312 -8.84 -7.26 -11.77
CA THR A 312 -9.92 -8.00 -12.43
C THR A 312 -10.13 -7.53 -13.87
N ASP A 313 -10.82 -8.35 -14.68
CA ASP A 313 -11.22 -7.94 -16.04
C ASP A 313 -12.22 -6.78 -16.02
N ASP A 314 -13.03 -6.64 -14.96
CA ASP A 314 -13.90 -5.49 -14.74
C ASP A 314 -13.09 -4.20 -14.51
N ASP A 315 -12.02 -4.25 -13.70
CA ASP A 315 -11.14 -3.09 -13.45
C ASP A 315 -10.48 -2.58 -14.74
N ILE A 316 -10.10 -3.49 -15.65
CA ILE A 316 -9.55 -3.12 -16.96
C ILE A 316 -10.67 -2.57 -17.86
N SER A 317 -11.86 -3.16 -17.82
CA SER A 317 -12.95 -2.83 -18.74
C SER A 317 -13.53 -1.44 -18.49
N ILE A 318 -13.60 -0.97 -17.24
CA ILE A 318 -14.08 0.40 -16.92
C ILE A 318 -13.15 1.50 -17.48
N LEU A 319 -11.87 1.20 -17.71
CA LEU A 319 -10.90 2.15 -18.23
C LEU A 319 -10.85 2.20 -19.77
N LYS A 320 -11.34 1.17 -20.47
CA LYS A 320 -11.34 1.15 -21.95
C LYS A 320 -12.09 2.34 -22.57
N PRO A 321 -13.32 2.70 -22.11
CA PRO A 321 -13.99 3.89 -22.63
C PRO A 321 -13.20 5.18 -22.37
N ILE A 322 -12.52 5.29 -21.22
CA ILE A 322 -11.68 6.44 -20.88
C ILE A 322 -10.47 6.52 -21.82
N HIS A 323 -9.82 5.39 -22.08
CA HIS A 323 -8.69 5.30 -23.00
C HIS A 323 -9.08 5.74 -24.42
N GLU A 324 -10.20 5.23 -24.94
CA GLU A 324 -10.68 5.60 -26.27
C GLU A 324 -11.11 7.08 -26.35
N PHE A 325 -11.71 7.61 -25.29
CA PHE A 325 -12.07 9.02 -25.21
C PHE A 325 -10.83 9.93 -25.22
N THR A 326 -9.84 9.62 -24.39
CA THR A 326 -8.62 10.43 -24.22
C THR A 326 -7.65 10.35 -25.40
N LYS A 327 -7.66 9.24 -26.15
CA LYS A 327 -6.83 9.05 -27.35
C LYS A 327 -7.10 10.06 -28.46
N LYS A 328 -8.32 10.63 -28.51
CA LYS A 328 -8.73 11.62 -29.53
C LYS A 328 -8.03 12.97 -29.38
N ASP A 329 -7.78 13.40 -28.13
CA ASP A 329 -7.18 14.71 -27.81
C ASP A 329 -5.63 14.63 -27.76
N ASN A 330 -5.07 13.43 -27.61
CA ASN A 330 -3.62 13.18 -27.48
C ASN A 330 -2.92 13.94 -26.32
N GLN A 331 -3.67 14.66 -25.49
CA GLN A 331 -3.20 15.39 -24.31
C GLN A 331 -3.10 14.53 -23.05
N TYR A 332 -3.63 13.30 -23.08
CA TYR A 332 -3.75 12.41 -21.92
C TYR A 332 -3.16 11.04 -22.24
N ASN A 333 -2.39 10.49 -21.31
CA ASN A 333 -1.88 9.12 -21.38
C ASN A 333 -2.27 8.36 -20.10
N ILE A 334 -2.73 7.11 -20.26
CA ILE A 334 -2.90 6.18 -19.14
C ILE A 334 -1.64 5.32 -19.06
N VAL A 335 -1.06 5.20 -17.85
CA VAL A 335 0.13 4.39 -17.59
C VAL A 335 -0.15 3.42 -16.45
N TRP A 336 -0.09 2.12 -16.73
CA TRP A 336 -0.18 1.07 -15.72
C TRP A 336 1.17 0.87 -15.02
N ILE A 337 1.15 0.93 -13.69
CA ILE A 337 2.29 0.68 -12.80
C ILE A 337 1.95 -0.56 -11.95
N PRO A 338 2.49 -1.74 -12.28
CA PRO A 338 2.33 -2.94 -11.46
C PRO A 338 3.20 -2.84 -10.21
N ILE A 339 2.63 -3.02 -9.03
CA ILE A 339 3.35 -3.07 -7.75
C ILE A 339 3.46 -4.53 -7.31
N VAL A 340 4.69 -5.04 -7.31
CA VAL A 340 5.04 -6.38 -6.85
C VAL A 340 6.22 -6.25 -5.89
N GLU A 341 6.07 -6.75 -4.66
CA GLU A 341 7.14 -6.66 -3.65
C GLU A 341 8.28 -7.65 -3.92
N GLN A 342 7.93 -8.86 -4.36
CA GLN A 342 8.87 -9.93 -4.68
C GLN A 342 8.37 -10.65 -5.93
N TRP A 343 9.17 -10.64 -6.98
CA TRP A 343 8.85 -11.31 -8.23
C TRP A 343 9.11 -12.81 -8.14
N THR A 344 8.15 -13.59 -8.61
CA THR A 344 8.29 -15.03 -8.87
C THR A 344 7.94 -15.32 -10.33
N ASP A 345 8.32 -16.49 -10.84
CA ASP A 345 8.01 -16.87 -12.22
C ASP A 345 6.50 -16.89 -12.50
N ASP A 346 5.69 -17.31 -11.53
CA ASP A 346 4.24 -17.31 -11.66
C ASP A 346 3.66 -15.89 -11.69
N LEU A 347 4.23 -14.96 -10.91
CA LEU A 347 3.84 -13.55 -10.96
C LEU A 347 4.28 -12.90 -12.28
N ARG A 348 5.44 -13.27 -12.84
CA ARG A 348 5.87 -12.81 -14.18
C ARG A 348 4.91 -13.28 -15.28
N LYS A 349 4.52 -14.56 -15.26
CA LYS A 349 3.50 -15.10 -16.18
C LYS A 349 2.16 -14.37 -16.05
N LYS A 350 1.72 -14.13 -14.80
CA LYS A 350 0.48 -13.38 -14.53
C LYS A 350 0.56 -11.95 -15.07
N PHE A 351 1.69 -11.27 -14.85
CA PHE A 351 1.95 -9.95 -15.39
C PHE A 351 1.87 -9.93 -16.92
N ASP A 352 2.47 -10.89 -17.62
CA ASP A 352 2.42 -10.93 -19.08
C ASP A 352 0.99 -11.17 -19.62
N ILE A 353 0.20 -12.02 -18.95
CA ILE A 353 -1.21 -12.22 -19.30
C ILE A 353 -1.98 -10.90 -19.17
N LEU A 354 -1.80 -10.17 -18.07
CA LEU A 354 -2.48 -8.89 -17.83
C LEU A 354 -2.02 -7.80 -18.80
N LYS A 355 -0.71 -7.68 -19.02
CA LYS A 355 -0.10 -6.77 -19.98
C LYS A 355 -0.66 -6.95 -21.39
N ASN A 356 -0.99 -8.18 -21.77
CA ASN A 356 -1.60 -8.45 -23.08
C ASN A 356 -3.05 -7.94 -23.18
N LYS A 357 -3.80 -7.92 -22.07
CA LYS A 357 -5.18 -7.38 -22.02
C LYS A 357 -5.25 -5.86 -21.95
N ILE A 358 -4.19 -5.20 -21.52
CA ILE A 358 -4.13 -3.74 -21.33
C ILE A 358 -3.76 -3.04 -22.65
N PRO A 359 -4.58 -2.07 -23.12
CA PRO A 359 -4.33 -1.37 -24.39
C PRO A 359 -3.50 -0.08 -24.25
N TRP A 360 -3.30 0.43 -23.04
CA TRP A 360 -2.53 1.65 -22.75
C TRP A 360 -1.07 1.34 -22.33
N PHE A 361 -0.31 2.37 -21.94
CA PHE A 361 1.11 2.21 -21.62
C PHE A 361 1.32 1.42 -20.33
N THR A 362 2.36 0.61 -20.27
CA THR A 362 2.71 -0.22 -19.10
C THR A 362 4.18 -0.03 -18.73
N VAL A 363 4.45 0.15 -17.43
CA VAL A 363 5.80 0.08 -16.87
C VAL A 363 6.23 -1.39 -16.83
N GLN A 364 7.33 -1.72 -17.50
CA GLN A 364 7.89 -3.08 -17.54
C GLN A 364 9.01 -3.35 -16.54
N TYR A 365 9.34 -2.36 -15.70
CA TYR A 365 10.44 -2.45 -14.76
C TYR A 365 10.13 -3.49 -13.66
N PRO A 366 10.87 -4.62 -13.60
CA PRO A 366 10.68 -5.62 -12.56
C PRO A 366 11.46 -5.29 -11.27
N GLY A 367 12.13 -4.14 -11.19
CA GLY A 367 12.86 -3.71 -10.00
C GLY A 367 12.00 -2.96 -8.98
N PRO A 368 12.59 -2.60 -7.83
CA PRO A 368 11.88 -1.89 -6.76
C PRO A 368 11.52 -0.47 -7.22
N ILE A 369 10.23 -0.12 -7.13
CA ILE A 369 9.74 1.23 -7.43
C ILE A 369 10.33 2.22 -6.43
N ALA A 370 11.08 3.22 -6.91
CA ALA A 370 11.78 4.18 -6.05
C ALA A 370 10.85 4.92 -5.07
N GLY A 371 9.65 5.26 -5.55
CA GLY A 371 8.60 5.92 -4.80
C GLY A 371 7.66 4.99 -4.04
N ILE A 372 7.95 3.69 -3.91
CA ILE A 372 6.98 2.72 -3.33
C ILE A 372 6.50 3.13 -1.94
N LYS A 373 7.40 3.65 -1.11
CA LYS A 373 7.08 4.15 0.24
C LYS A 373 6.13 5.35 0.18
N TYR A 374 6.30 6.25 -0.79
CA TYR A 374 5.39 7.38 -1.01
C TYR A 374 4.02 6.91 -1.51
N ILE A 375 3.98 5.99 -2.48
CA ILE A 375 2.74 5.42 -3.03
C ILE A 375 1.92 4.73 -1.93
N LYS A 376 2.55 3.87 -1.13
CA LYS A 376 1.85 3.18 -0.02
C LYS A 376 1.36 4.13 1.06
N LYS A 377 2.12 5.18 1.35
CA LYS A 377 1.90 6.03 2.53
C LYS A 377 1.12 7.30 2.26
N ASP A 378 1.55 8.09 1.29
CA ASP A 378 0.98 9.39 0.96
C ASP A 378 -0.22 9.22 0.01
N TRP A 379 -0.22 8.21 -0.86
CA TRP A 379 -1.39 7.83 -1.67
C TRP A 379 -2.22 6.68 -1.08
N ASN A 380 -1.86 6.18 0.11
CA ASN A 380 -2.59 5.14 0.84
C ASN A 380 -2.83 3.86 0.00
N PHE A 381 -1.88 3.51 -0.87
CA PHE A 381 -2.00 2.32 -1.72
C PHE A 381 -1.84 1.02 -0.92
N LYS A 382 -2.83 0.13 -1.02
CA LYS A 382 -2.89 -1.16 -0.30
C LYS A 382 -3.06 -2.37 -1.23
N GLY A 383 -2.68 -2.25 -2.51
CA GLY A 383 -2.79 -3.32 -3.50
C GLY A 383 -3.97 -3.19 -4.45
N LYS A 384 -5.10 -2.62 -4.01
CA LYS A 384 -6.28 -2.39 -4.86
C LYS A 384 -5.99 -1.33 -5.94
N PRO A 385 -6.62 -1.44 -7.13
CA PRO A 385 -6.46 -0.45 -8.20
C PRO A 385 -6.71 0.97 -7.72
N THR A 386 -5.76 1.86 -8.00
CA THR A 386 -5.76 3.28 -7.66
C THR A 386 -5.43 4.08 -8.91
N MET A 387 -6.07 5.22 -9.12
CA MET A 387 -5.79 6.05 -10.30
C MET A 387 -5.37 7.45 -9.89
N VAL A 388 -4.10 7.79 -10.01
CA VAL A 388 -3.59 9.14 -9.70
C VAL A 388 -3.58 9.97 -10.98
N VAL A 389 -4.14 11.17 -10.92
CA VAL A 389 -4.20 12.09 -12.07
C VAL A 389 -3.17 13.18 -11.88
N MET A 390 -2.27 13.35 -12.85
CA MET A 390 -1.23 14.38 -12.83
C MET A 390 -1.30 15.26 -14.08
N ASN A 391 -1.06 16.56 -13.89
CA ASN A 391 -0.98 17.52 -14.99
C ASN A 391 0.44 17.57 -15.61
N PRO A 392 0.65 18.29 -16.73
CA PRO A 392 1.95 18.43 -17.40
C PRO A 392 3.12 18.94 -16.54
N HIS A 393 2.84 19.65 -15.45
CA HIS A 393 3.85 20.15 -14.51
C HIS A 393 4.22 19.11 -13.44
N GLY A 394 3.57 17.94 -13.43
CA GLY A 394 3.77 16.90 -12.43
C GLY A 394 2.99 17.12 -11.13
N LYS A 395 2.06 18.08 -11.10
CA LYS A 395 1.16 18.30 -9.96
C LYS A 395 0.05 17.24 -9.98
N VAL A 396 -0.24 16.67 -8.82
CA VAL A 396 -1.39 15.77 -8.63
C VAL A 396 -2.68 16.60 -8.61
N GLU A 397 -3.57 16.31 -9.55
CA GLU A 397 -4.90 16.92 -9.64
C GLU A 397 -5.97 16.07 -8.94
N HIS A 398 -5.71 14.77 -8.77
CA HIS A 398 -6.53 13.88 -7.98
C HIS A 398 -5.72 12.66 -7.48
N PRO A 399 -5.69 12.35 -6.17
CA PRO A 399 -4.89 11.27 -5.61
C PRO A 399 -5.47 9.87 -5.86
N ASN A 400 -6.78 9.74 -6.05
CA ASN A 400 -7.40 8.46 -6.44
C ASN A 400 -8.73 8.58 -7.22
N ALA A 401 -8.68 8.85 -8.52
CA ALA A 401 -9.83 9.05 -9.39
C ALA A 401 -10.51 7.74 -9.85
N VAL A 402 -10.06 6.56 -9.39
CA VAL A 402 -10.66 5.28 -9.82
C VAL A 402 -12.14 5.20 -9.43
N HIS A 403 -12.51 5.82 -8.31
CA HIS A 403 -13.88 5.88 -7.84
C HIS A 403 -14.74 6.74 -8.76
N MET A 404 -14.21 7.88 -9.21
CA MET A 404 -14.89 8.71 -10.19
C MET A 404 -15.16 7.97 -11.51
N VAL A 405 -14.20 7.17 -11.99
CA VAL A 405 -14.38 6.34 -13.20
C VAL A 405 -15.47 5.30 -12.99
N ARG A 406 -15.50 4.65 -11.82
CA ARG A 406 -16.49 3.60 -11.51
C ARG A 406 -17.91 4.16 -11.42
N VAL A 407 -18.07 5.36 -10.89
CA VAL A 407 -19.40 6.00 -10.72
C VAL A 407 -19.83 6.70 -12.00
N TRP A 408 -19.03 7.61 -12.54
CA TRP A 408 -19.46 8.51 -13.63
C TRP A 408 -18.82 8.21 -15.00
N GLY A 409 -17.82 7.31 -15.05
CA GLY A 409 -17.12 6.98 -16.28
C GLY A 409 -16.55 8.22 -16.97
N VAL A 410 -16.83 8.38 -18.27
CA VAL A 410 -16.34 9.51 -19.08
C VAL A 410 -16.89 10.87 -18.59
N LYS A 411 -18.06 10.90 -17.94
CA LYS A 411 -18.65 12.16 -17.44
C LYS A 411 -17.81 12.81 -16.33
N ALA A 412 -16.97 12.02 -15.65
CA ALA A 412 -16.07 12.47 -14.61
C ALA A 412 -14.78 13.12 -15.14
N PHE A 413 -14.51 13.06 -16.44
CA PHE A 413 -13.38 13.76 -17.03
C PHE A 413 -13.49 15.29 -16.77
N PRO A 414 -12.41 15.99 -16.40
CA PRO A 414 -10.99 15.60 -16.43
C PRO A 414 -10.43 14.91 -15.16
N PHE A 415 -11.28 14.36 -14.28
CA PHE A 415 -10.88 13.61 -13.08
C PHE A 415 -10.05 14.43 -12.08
N THR A 416 -10.52 15.63 -11.75
CA THR A 416 -9.92 16.52 -10.74
C THR A 416 -10.77 16.54 -9.47
N GLU A 417 -10.18 16.88 -8.32
CA GLU A 417 -10.94 17.01 -7.06
C GLU A 417 -12.09 18.02 -7.17
N THR A 418 -11.88 19.12 -7.90
CA THR A 418 -12.95 20.10 -8.17
C THR A 418 -14.11 19.48 -8.94
N ARG A 419 -13.80 18.66 -9.95
CA ARG A 419 -14.82 17.99 -10.76
C ARG A 419 -15.56 16.91 -9.96
N GLU A 420 -14.85 16.21 -9.08
CA GLU A 420 -15.46 15.26 -8.13
C GLU A 420 -16.47 15.97 -7.23
N ALA A 421 -16.09 17.09 -6.61
CA ALA A 421 -17.00 17.87 -5.77
C ALA A 421 -18.25 18.35 -6.53
N GLU A 422 -18.09 18.85 -7.77
CA GLU A 422 -19.21 19.25 -8.62
C GLU A 422 -20.18 18.09 -8.89
N LEU A 423 -19.66 16.93 -9.28
CA LEU A 423 -20.47 15.75 -9.62
C LEU A 423 -21.13 15.14 -8.39
N SER A 424 -20.44 15.10 -7.26
CA SER A 424 -21.02 14.65 -6.00
C SER A 424 -22.20 15.52 -5.59
N HIS A 425 -22.16 16.84 -5.84
CA HIS A 425 -23.29 17.73 -5.57
C HIS A 425 -24.42 17.64 -6.61
N SER A 426 -24.11 17.51 -7.91
CA SER A 426 -25.15 17.54 -8.97
C SER A 426 -25.82 16.19 -9.21
N ASP A 427 -25.05 15.09 -9.16
CA ASP A 427 -25.53 13.73 -9.43
C ASP A 427 -25.83 12.95 -8.15
N GLY A 428 -25.55 13.51 -6.96
CA GLY A 428 -25.75 12.87 -5.67
C GLY A 428 -27.17 12.33 -5.47
N GLU A 429 -28.20 13.10 -5.83
CA GLU A 429 -29.62 12.67 -5.70
C GLU A 429 -30.06 11.63 -6.75
N GLN A 430 -29.26 11.42 -7.81
CA GLN A 430 -29.56 10.51 -8.93
C GLN A 430 -28.53 9.37 -9.06
N TRP A 431 -27.81 9.10 -7.98
CA TRP A 431 -26.68 8.16 -7.93
C TRP A 431 -27.01 6.75 -8.42
N VAL A 432 -28.27 6.33 -8.29
CA VAL A 432 -28.75 5.01 -8.73
C VAL A 432 -28.40 4.79 -10.20
N SER A 433 -28.61 5.80 -11.05
CA SER A 433 -28.35 5.72 -12.49
C SER A 433 -26.87 5.41 -12.82
N SER A 434 -25.96 5.91 -11.98
CA SER A 434 -24.51 5.70 -12.09
C SER A 434 -24.10 4.28 -11.69
N VAL A 435 -24.76 3.70 -10.68
CA VAL A 435 -24.42 2.38 -10.14
C VAL A 435 -25.11 1.23 -10.87
N VAL A 436 -26.36 1.42 -11.34
CA VAL A 436 -27.16 0.35 -11.95
C VAL A 436 -26.98 0.24 -13.46
N ASN A 437 -26.11 1.06 -14.05
CA ASN A 437 -25.84 1.03 -15.47
C ASN A 437 -25.28 -0.35 -15.89
N GLY A 438 -25.86 -0.94 -16.92
CA GLY A 438 -25.45 -2.27 -17.41
C GLY A 438 -25.90 -3.47 -16.58
N ILE A 439 -26.76 -3.29 -15.55
CA ILE A 439 -27.38 -4.41 -14.82
C ILE A 439 -28.49 -5.07 -15.66
N HIS A 440 -29.29 -4.28 -16.36
CA HIS A 440 -30.40 -4.76 -17.19
C HIS A 440 -30.62 -3.85 -18.41
N PRO A 441 -30.83 -4.41 -19.62
CA PRO A 441 -30.85 -3.63 -20.86
C PRO A 441 -31.98 -2.60 -20.95
N SER A 442 -33.11 -2.84 -20.28
CA SER A 442 -34.26 -1.93 -20.28
C SER A 442 -34.17 -0.80 -19.24
N LEU A 443 -33.18 -0.82 -18.35
CA LEU A 443 -33.04 0.19 -17.28
C LEU A 443 -32.97 1.63 -17.80
N PRO A 444 -32.18 1.96 -18.84
CA PRO A 444 -32.13 3.33 -19.36
C PRO A 444 -33.51 3.84 -19.78
N THR A 445 -34.33 2.97 -20.38
CA THR A 445 -35.70 3.30 -20.78
C THR A 445 -36.60 3.50 -19.57
N TRP A 446 -36.58 2.58 -18.60
CA TRP A 446 -37.43 2.66 -17.41
C TRP A 446 -37.12 3.88 -16.53
N ILE A 447 -35.84 4.22 -16.41
CA ILE A 447 -35.39 5.42 -15.70
C ILE A 447 -35.92 6.67 -16.42
N LYS A 448 -35.79 6.74 -17.75
CA LYS A 448 -36.30 7.86 -18.56
C LYS A 448 -37.81 8.00 -18.52
N GLU A 449 -38.54 6.88 -18.46
CA GLU A 449 -40.00 6.83 -18.33
C GLU A 449 -40.49 7.11 -16.89
N ASN A 450 -39.58 7.36 -15.95
CA ASN A 450 -39.86 7.63 -14.54
C ASN A 450 -40.71 6.51 -13.87
N LYS A 451 -40.44 5.25 -14.24
CA LYS A 451 -41.11 4.09 -13.66
C LYS A 451 -40.66 3.82 -12.22
N TYR A 452 -41.49 3.11 -11.46
CA TYR A 452 -41.06 2.54 -10.18
C TYR A 452 -40.23 1.26 -10.43
N ILE A 453 -39.07 1.17 -9.81
CA ILE A 453 -38.13 0.06 -10.01
C ILE A 453 -37.69 -0.46 -8.65
N PHE A 454 -37.90 -1.75 -8.39
CA PHE A 454 -37.28 -2.44 -7.26
C PHE A 454 -35.97 -3.09 -7.71
N PHE A 455 -34.86 -2.63 -7.17
CA PHE A 455 -33.61 -3.37 -7.17
C PHE A 455 -33.56 -4.23 -5.92
N TYR A 456 -33.35 -5.53 -6.05
CA TYR A 456 -33.33 -6.42 -4.89
C TYR A 456 -32.29 -7.53 -5.02
N GLY A 457 -31.85 -8.06 -3.89
CA GLY A 457 -30.84 -9.11 -3.83
C GLY A 457 -30.63 -9.59 -2.38
N GLY A 458 -29.65 -10.46 -2.17
CA GLY A 458 -29.34 -11.00 -0.85
C GLY A 458 -28.50 -12.27 -0.91
N LYS A 459 -28.13 -12.81 0.26
CA LYS A 459 -27.46 -14.11 0.35
C LYS A 459 -28.41 -15.29 0.41
N ASP A 460 -29.69 -15.06 0.73
CA ASP A 460 -30.70 -16.10 0.86
C ASP A 460 -31.53 -16.22 -0.43
N ASN A 461 -31.27 -17.28 -1.19
CA ASN A 461 -32.02 -17.59 -2.41
C ASN A 461 -33.51 -17.86 -2.16
N VAL A 462 -33.89 -18.37 -0.98
CA VAL A 462 -35.30 -18.59 -0.62
C VAL A 462 -35.99 -17.24 -0.44
N TRP A 463 -35.34 -16.31 0.26
CA TRP A 463 -35.85 -14.94 0.41
C TRP A 463 -35.99 -14.24 -0.95
N ILE A 464 -34.99 -14.34 -1.83
CA ILE A 464 -35.02 -13.71 -3.17
C ILE A 464 -36.23 -14.21 -3.98
N GLN A 465 -36.50 -15.52 -3.95
CA GLN A 465 -37.65 -16.08 -4.68
C GLN A 465 -38.98 -15.68 -4.04
N ASN A 466 -39.08 -15.69 -2.71
CA ASN A 466 -40.31 -15.26 -2.04
C ASN A 466 -40.61 -13.78 -2.34
N PHE A 467 -39.61 -12.91 -2.19
CA PHE A 467 -39.74 -11.49 -2.51
C PHE A 467 -40.15 -11.27 -3.96
N LYS A 468 -39.50 -11.95 -4.92
CA LYS A 468 -39.86 -11.88 -6.34
C LYS A 468 -41.33 -12.21 -6.57
N ASN A 469 -41.82 -13.32 -5.99
CA ASN A 469 -43.19 -13.76 -6.17
C ASN A 469 -44.20 -12.76 -5.59
N LYS A 470 -43.95 -12.27 -4.37
CA LYS A 470 -44.81 -11.29 -3.70
C LYS A 470 -44.80 -9.93 -4.39
N ALA A 471 -43.63 -9.43 -4.79
CA ALA A 471 -43.49 -8.18 -5.51
C ALA A 471 -44.10 -8.25 -6.92
N THR A 472 -44.04 -9.41 -7.57
CA THR A 472 -44.74 -9.63 -8.84
C THR A 472 -46.26 -9.62 -8.67
N ALA A 473 -46.78 -10.20 -7.57
CA ALA A 473 -48.20 -10.14 -7.26
C ALA A 473 -48.66 -8.70 -7.01
N LEU A 474 -47.90 -7.94 -6.21
CA LEU A 474 -48.12 -6.51 -6.00
C LEU A 474 -48.15 -5.75 -7.33
N ALA A 475 -47.13 -5.92 -8.18
CA ALA A 475 -47.03 -5.21 -9.46
C ALA A 475 -48.17 -5.53 -10.46
N LYS A 476 -48.78 -6.71 -10.33
CA LYS A 476 -49.86 -7.17 -11.22
C LYS A 476 -51.27 -6.86 -10.69
N ASP A 477 -51.42 -6.48 -9.43
CA ASP A 477 -52.74 -6.14 -8.90
C ASP A 477 -53.33 -4.94 -9.65
N PRO A 478 -54.63 -4.98 -10.02
CA PRO A 478 -55.27 -3.92 -10.81
C PRO A 478 -55.11 -2.50 -10.24
N ILE A 479 -55.00 -2.35 -8.92
CA ILE A 479 -54.84 -1.05 -8.25
C ILE A 479 -53.48 -0.42 -8.58
N PHE A 480 -52.43 -1.23 -8.78
CA PHE A 480 -51.07 -0.74 -9.04
C PHE A 480 -50.70 -0.71 -10.53
N LYS A 481 -51.62 -1.04 -11.43
CA LYS A 481 -51.35 -1.09 -12.87
C LYS A 481 -50.84 0.25 -13.43
N GLU A 482 -51.32 1.37 -12.87
CA GLU A 482 -50.89 2.72 -13.25
C GLU A 482 -49.47 3.06 -12.76
N ALA A 483 -49.00 2.42 -11.69
CA ALA A 483 -47.67 2.63 -11.15
C ALA A 483 -46.57 2.03 -12.05
N LYS A 484 -46.86 1.03 -12.90
CA LYS A 484 -45.87 0.42 -13.81
C LYS A 484 -44.59 -0.03 -13.09
N ILE A 485 -44.75 -0.87 -12.06
CA ILE A 485 -43.67 -1.34 -11.20
C ILE A 485 -42.83 -2.40 -11.95
N GLU A 486 -41.52 -2.19 -12.02
CA GLU A 486 -40.55 -3.11 -12.61
C GLU A 486 -39.65 -3.72 -11.52
N LEU A 487 -39.18 -4.95 -11.72
CA LEU A 487 -38.36 -5.69 -10.76
C LEU A 487 -37.01 -6.08 -11.37
N VAL A 488 -35.92 -5.79 -10.67
CA VAL A 488 -34.55 -6.13 -11.07
C VAL A 488 -33.85 -6.88 -9.94
N CYS A 489 -33.61 -8.17 -10.16
CA CYS A 489 -32.78 -8.96 -9.25
C CYS A 489 -31.30 -8.68 -9.55
N VAL A 490 -30.61 -8.01 -8.64
CA VAL A 490 -29.19 -7.67 -8.81
C VAL A 490 -28.34 -8.93 -8.65
N GLY A 491 -27.39 -9.13 -9.56
CA GLY A 491 -26.52 -10.31 -9.59
C GLY A 491 -27.13 -11.51 -10.32
N LYS A 492 -28.24 -11.32 -11.05
CA LYS A 492 -28.75 -12.30 -12.00
C LYS A 492 -28.73 -11.73 -13.41
N ASP A 493 -28.46 -12.59 -14.39
CA ASP A 493 -28.51 -12.21 -15.79
C ASP A 493 -29.98 -12.13 -16.31
N SER A 494 -30.14 -11.78 -17.59
CA SER A 494 -31.47 -11.71 -18.24
C SER A 494 -32.24 -13.05 -18.27
N LYS A 495 -31.55 -14.17 -18.04
CA LYS A 495 -32.13 -15.53 -17.99
C LYS A 495 -32.41 -15.98 -16.54
N GLY A 496 -31.98 -15.20 -15.55
CA GLY A 496 -32.14 -15.50 -14.14
C GLY A 496 -31.03 -16.39 -13.56
N GLU A 497 -29.93 -16.58 -14.29
CA GLU A 497 -28.72 -17.28 -13.84
C GLU A 497 -27.83 -16.33 -13.04
N ASP A 498 -27.01 -16.86 -12.14
CA ASP A 498 -26.15 -16.06 -11.27
C ASP A 498 -25.03 -15.37 -12.07
N ASP A 499 -25.02 -14.05 -12.07
CA ASP A 499 -23.98 -13.21 -12.67
C ASP A 499 -23.16 -12.51 -11.57
N ARG A 500 -22.06 -13.16 -11.19
CA ARG A 500 -21.12 -12.62 -10.20
C ARG A 500 -20.46 -11.32 -10.63
N GLY A 501 -20.32 -11.08 -11.94
CA GLY A 501 -19.73 -9.85 -12.46
C GLY A 501 -20.67 -8.65 -12.27
N VAL A 502 -21.96 -8.82 -12.62
CA VAL A 502 -23.00 -7.79 -12.37
C VAL A 502 -23.12 -7.47 -10.88
N LEU A 503 -23.15 -8.50 -10.03
CA LEU A 503 -23.20 -8.31 -8.57
C LEU A 503 -21.97 -7.55 -8.05
N GLY A 504 -20.77 -7.95 -8.51
CA GLY A 504 -19.51 -7.31 -8.15
C GLY A 504 -19.45 -5.85 -8.57
N ARG A 505 -19.86 -5.53 -9.81
CA ARG A 505 -19.91 -4.15 -10.33
C ARG A 505 -20.89 -3.28 -9.56
N PHE A 506 -22.08 -3.78 -9.24
CA PHE A 506 -23.05 -3.05 -8.43
C PHE A 506 -22.45 -2.64 -7.08
N TRP A 507 -21.92 -3.59 -6.31
CA TRP A 507 -21.35 -3.29 -4.99
C TRP A 507 -20.09 -2.43 -5.08
N THR A 508 -19.24 -2.64 -6.09
CA THR A 508 -18.06 -1.81 -6.33
C THR A 508 -18.44 -0.37 -6.67
N GLY A 509 -19.56 -0.17 -7.38
CA GLY A 509 -20.15 1.13 -7.66
C GLY A 509 -20.66 1.82 -6.40
N VAL A 510 -21.46 1.12 -5.57
CA VAL A 510 -21.95 1.63 -4.28
C VAL A 510 -20.80 2.02 -3.34
N GLU A 511 -19.78 1.17 -3.22
CA GLU A 511 -18.58 1.46 -2.41
C GLU A 511 -17.80 2.65 -2.94
N SER A 512 -17.67 2.79 -4.26
CA SER A 512 -16.98 3.92 -4.87
C SER A 512 -17.74 5.22 -4.66
N LEU A 513 -19.07 5.17 -4.73
CA LEU A 513 -19.94 6.31 -4.45
C LEU A 513 -19.77 6.78 -2.99
N PHE A 514 -19.76 5.85 -2.04
CA PHE A 514 -19.50 6.16 -0.62
C PHE A 514 -18.14 6.85 -0.42
N LEU A 515 -17.11 6.48 -1.20
CA LEU A 515 -15.78 7.08 -1.10
C LEU A 515 -15.72 8.47 -1.75
N THR A 516 -16.49 8.72 -2.81
CA THR A 516 -16.54 10.02 -3.53
C THR A 516 -17.41 11.06 -2.83
N THR A 517 -18.39 10.64 -2.02
CA THR A 517 -19.27 11.59 -1.32
C THR A 517 -18.58 12.28 -0.13
N GLY A 518 -17.45 11.74 0.36
CA GLY A 518 -16.30 12.46 0.97
C GLY A 518 -16.53 13.38 2.18
N GLN A 519 -17.75 13.72 2.53
CA GLN A 519 -18.11 14.59 3.62
C GLN A 519 -18.83 13.76 4.68
N TRP A 520 -18.32 13.80 5.92
CA TRP A 520 -19.03 13.31 7.10
C TRP A 520 -20.21 14.21 7.48
N GLN A 521 -20.73 15.01 6.53
CA GLN A 521 -22.04 15.62 6.67
C GLN A 521 -23.07 14.58 6.26
N VAL A 522 -23.96 14.27 7.19
CA VAL A 522 -25.05 13.35 6.97
C VAL A 522 -26.07 14.05 6.07
N ASP A 523 -25.91 13.93 4.76
CA ASP A 523 -26.98 14.21 3.81
C ASP A 523 -27.83 12.95 3.58
N SER A 524 -29.03 13.11 3.03
CA SER A 524 -29.99 12.01 2.83
C SER A 524 -29.41 10.89 1.95
N VAL A 525 -28.58 11.25 0.95
CA VAL A 525 -27.94 10.31 0.03
C VAL A 525 -26.91 9.44 0.75
N SER A 526 -26.06 10.04 1.58
CA SER A 526 -25.06 9.30 2.35
C SER A 526 -25.70 8.32 3.33
N GLU A 527 -26.83 8.67 3.94
CA GLU A 527 -27.59 7.74 4.79
C GLU A 527 -28.13 6.54 4.01
N GLU A 528 -28.66 6.76 2.81
CA GLU A 528 -29.18 5.68 1.96
C GLU A 528 -28.08 4.71 1.53
N ILE A 529 -26.92 5.24 1.12
CA ILE A 529 -25.76 4.43 0.75
C ILE A 529 -25.27 3.62 1.95
N GLN A 530 -25.19 4.23 3.14
CA GLN A 530 -24.81 3.54 4.38
C GLN A 530 -25.79 2.43 4.74
N LYS A 531 -27.11 2.69 4.64
CA LYS A 531 -28.15 1.67 4.84
C LYS A 531 -27.96 0.50 3.88
N LEU A 532 -27.78 0.79 2.58
CA LEU A 532 -27.61 -0.24 1.57
C LEU A 532 -26.34 -1.08 1.81
N LEU A 533 -25.21 -0.44 2.12
CA LEU A 533 -23.96 -1.11 2.47
C LEU A 533 -24.13 -1.99 3.72
N SER A 534 -24.96 -1.57 4.69
CA SER A 534 -25.25 -2.38 5.87
C SER A 534 -26.00 -3.67 5.55
N TYR A 535 -26.77 -3.69 4.47
CA TYR A 535 -27.55 -4.86 4.05
C TYR A 535 -26.82 -5.77 3.05
N LYS A 536 -25.63 -5.37 2.57
CA LYS A 536 -24.84 -6.11 1.58
C LYS A 536 -24.67 -7.60 1.92
N ASN A 537 -24.51 -7.90 3.21
CA ASN A 537 -24.24 -9.23 3.71
C ASN A 537 -25.45 -9.94 4.34
N GLU A 538 -26.61 -9.30 4.34
CA GLU A 538 -27.84 -9.82 4.94
C GLU A 538 -28.56 -10.84 4.04
N SER A 539 -29.59 -11.49 4.59
CA SER A 539 -30.40 -12.47 3.85
C SER A 539 -31.07 -11.87 2.61
N GLY A 540 -31.52 -10.61 2.72
CA GLY A 540 -32.20 -9.89 1.66
C GLY A 540 -32.16 -8.38 1.84
N TRP A 541 -32.31 -7.66 0.73
CA TRP A 541 -32.45 -6.21 0.68
C TRP A 541 -33.21 -5.78 -0.57
N ALA A 542 -33.81 -4.59 -0.53
CA ALA A 542 -34.38 -3.95 -1.70
C ALA A 542 -34.23 -2.43 -1.66
N VAL A 543 -34.06 -1.82 -2.83
CA VAL A 543 -34.08 -0.39 -3.06
C VAL A 543 -35.22 -0.09 -4.03
N LEU A 544 -36.21 0.69 -3.59
CA LEU A 544 -37.29 1.20 -4.42
C LEU A 544 -36.89 2.58 -4.95
N CYS A 545 -36.89 2.71 -6.27
CA CYS A 545 -36.63 3.97 -6.96
C CYS A 545 -37.82 4.38 -7.82
N LYS A 546 -37.93 5.67 -8.11
CA LYS A 546 -38.77 6.23 -9.18
C LYS A 546 -37.87 6.99 -10.14
N GLY A 547 -37.73 6.48 -11.36
CA GLY A 547 -36.67 6.93 -12.24
C GLY A 547 -35.30 6.68 -11.61
N SER A 548 -34.54 7.75 -11.37
CA SER A 548 -33.24 7.73 -10.69
C SER A 548 -33.30 8.10 -9.20
N THR A 549 -34.46 8.53 -8.70
CA THR A 549 -34.63 8.98 -7.31
C THR A 549 -34.92 7.79 -6.40
N VAL A 550 -34.15 7.64 -5.33
CA VAL A 550 -34.40 6.63 -4.30
C VAL A 550 -35.58 7.08 -3.44
N LEU A 551 -36.50 6.16 -3.17
CA LEU A 551 -37.64 6.37 -2.29
C LEU A 551 -37.46 5.63 -0.97
N VAL A 552 -36.97 4.39 -1.05
CA VAL A 552 -36.78 3.51 0.11
C VAL A 552 -35.58 2.60 -0.12
N THR A 553 -34.63 2.62 0.82
CA THR A 553 -33.59 1.60 0.97
C THR A 553 -33.91 0.74 2.18
N ALA A 554 -34.18 -0.55 1.98
CA ALA A 554 -34.78 -1.39 3.01
C ALA A 554 -34.11 -2.75 3.22
N HIS A 555 -34.06 -3.14 4.49
CA HIS A 555 -33.72 -4.49 4.91
C HIS A 555 -34.76 -5.51 4.46
N GLY A 556 -34.30 -6.72 4.13
CA GLY A 556 -35.12 -7.76 3.50
C GLY A 556 -36.36 -8.16 4.30
N VAL A 557 -36.27 -8.21 5.64
CA VAL A 557 -37.42 -8.53 6.51
C VAL A 557 -38.51 -7.46 6.40
N SER A 558 -38.13 -6.19 6.51
CA SER A 558 -39.08 -5.08 6.55
C SER A 558 -39.77 -4.90 5.20
N VAL A 559 -39.00 -4.93 4.10
CA VAL A 559 -39.56 -4.73 2.76
C VAL A 559 -40.41 -5.91 2.30
N LEU A 560 -40.02 -7.15 2.63
CA LEU A 560 -40.84 -8.32 2.34
C LEU A 560 -42.20 -8.22 3.03
N LYS A 561 -42.22 -7.80 4.30
CA LYS A 561 -43.47 -7.59 5.04
C LYS A 561 -44.36 -6.54 4.38
N VAL A 562 -43.82 -5.40 3.93
CA VAL A 562 -44.61 -4.37 3.22
C VAL A 562 -45.27 -4.94 1.96
N VAL A 563 -44.51 -5.71 1.19
CA VAL A 563 -45.00 -6.32 -0.05
C VAL A 563 -45.96 -7.48 0.22
N GLU A 564 -45.83 -8.21 1.32
CA GLU A 564 -46.79 -9.24 1.74
C GLU A 564 -48.12 -8.63 2.24
N ASP A 565 -48.03 -7.50 2.92
CA ASP A 565 -49.15 -6.81 3.55
C ASP A 565 -49.87 -5.81 2.62
N PHE A 566 -49.66 -5.87 1.30
CA PHE A 566 -50.21 -4.87 0.37
C PHE A 566 -51.72 -4.76 0.39
N GLU A 567 -52.43 -5.85 0.68
CA GLU A 567 -53.87 -5.87 0.91
C GLU A 567 -54.32 -4.92 2.03
N LYS A 568 -53.46 -4.65 3.01
CA LYS A 568 -53.78 -3.78 4.16
C LYS A 568 -53.63 -2.29 3.87
N TRP A 569 -52.92 -1.92 2.81
CA TRP A 569 -52.61 -0.52 2.48
C TRP A 569 -52.94 -0.13 1.04
N LYS A 570 -53.52 -1.03 0.23
CA LYS A 570 -53.87 -0.76 -1.18
C LYS A 570 -55.07 0.15 -1.38
N ASP A 571 -56.03 0.18 -0.45
CA ASP A 571 -57.26 0.98 -0.58
C ASP A 571 -56.99 2.49 -0.81
N PRO A 572 -56.12 3.17 -0.02
CA PRO A 572 -55.84 4.59 -0.21
C PRO A 572 -54.99 4.92 -1.45
N VAL A 573 -54.49 3.94 -2.21
CA VAL A 573 -53.54 4.17 -3.31
C VAL A 573 -54.15 4.94 -4.47
N LYS A 574 -55.45 4.76 -4.73
CA LYS A 574 -56.16 5.51 -5.78
C LYS A 574 -56.23 7.01 -5.48
N GLU A 575 -56.27 7.37 -4.21
CA GLU A 575 -56.42 8.76 -3.75
C GLU A 575 -55.06 9.41 -3.48
N ASN A 576 -54.14 8.68 -2.84
CA ASN A 576 -52.87 9.24 -2.36
C ASN A 576 -51.64 8.85 -3.22
N GLY A 577 -51.81 7.90 -4.15
CA GLY A 577 -50.74 7.39 -5.00
C GLY A 577 -49.89 6.29 -4.35
N PHE A 578 -49.25 5.47 -5.19
CA PHE A 578 -48.45 4.32 -4.77
C PHE A 578 -47.31 4.69 -3.82
N GLU A 579 -46.54 5.72 -4.19
CA GLU A 579 -45.35 6.16 -3.47
C GLU A 579 -45.64 6.61 -2.04
N PHE A 580 -46.66 7.46 -1.86
CA PHE A 580 -47.09 7.89 -0.53
C PHE A 580 -47.52 6.71 0.33
N CYS A 581 -48.43 5.87 -0.17
CA CYS A 581 -48.92 4.71 0.58
C CYS A 581 -47.81 3.72 0.94
N PHE A 582 -46.90 3.43 0.01
CA PHE A 582 -45.79 2.51 0.24
C PHE A 582 -44.83 3.04 1.30
N THR A 583 -44.39 4.30 1.18
CA THR A 583 -43.46 4.94 2.12
C THR A 583 -44.06 5.09 3.52
N THR A 584 -45.33 5.52 3.63
CA THR A 584 -46.04 5.61 4.91
C THR A 584 -46.14 4.25 5.60
N TYR A 585 -46.59 3.22 4.87
CA TYR A 585 -46.72 1.89 5.45
C TYR A 585 -45.36 1.31 5.86
N TYR A 586 -44.33 1.46 5.02
CA TYR A 586 -42.96 1.08 5.35
C TYR A 586 -42.47 1.76 6.64
N GLY A 587 -42.75 3.06 6.83
CA GLY A 587 -42.45 3.79 8.05
C GLY A 587 -43.06 3.15 9.31
N THR A 588 -44.32 2.71 9.23
CA THR A 588 -44.98 2.01 10.36
C THR A 588 -44.35 0.65 10.69
N ILE A 589 -43.90 -0.08 9.66
CA ILE A 589 -43.21 -1.37 9.85
C ILE A 589 -41.87 -1.17 10.56
N ILE A 590 -41.10 -0.15 10.18
CA ILE A 590 -39.80 0.11 10.81
C ILE A 590 -39.98 0.53 12.27
N GLN A 591 -40.96 1.39 12.57
CA GLN A 591 -41.25 1.85 13.93
C GLN A 591 -41.77 0.72 14.85
N GLY A 592 -42.53 -0.23 14.31
CA GLY A 592 -43.10 -1.36 15.05
C GLY A 592 -42.22 -2.61 15.14
N SER A 593 -41.01 -2.60 14.58
CA SER A 593 -40.10 -3.76 14.54
C SER A 593 -38.85 -3.52 15.39
N ARG A 594 -38.35 -4.56 16.08
CA ARG A 594 -36.99 -4.52 16.64
C ARG A 594 -36.02 -4.42 15.46
N GLN A 595 -35.38 -3.26 15.31
CA GLN A 595 -34.43 -3.05 14.23
C GLN A 595 -33.25 -4.04 14.37
N PRO A 596 -32.90 -4.79 13.32
CA PRO A 596 -31.69 -5.60 13.29
C PRO A 596 -30.46 -4.73 13.59
N CYS A 597 -29.39 -5.32 14.13
CA CYS A 597 -28.14 -4.58 14.31
C CYS A 597 -27.65 -4.07 12.94
N CYS A 598 -27.44 -2.76 12.80
CA CYS A 598 -26.80 -2.18 11.64
C CYS A 598 -25.30 -2.47 11.70
N ARG A 599 -24.72 -3.08 10.66
CA ARG A 599 -23.28 -3.25 10.51
C ARG A 599 -22.84 -2.68 9.17
N VAL A 600 -22.04 -1.62 9.18
CA VAL A 600 -21.44 -1.06 7.96
C VAL A 600 -19.96 -1.44 7.93
N ASP A 601 -19.58 -2.15 6.89
CA ASP A 601 -18.21 -2.56 6.62
C ASP A 601 -17.58 -1.59 5.60
N ILE A 602 -16.64 -0.77 6.05
CA ILE A 602 -15.91 0.19 5.20
C ILE A 602 -14.56 -0.43 4.81
N PRO A 603 -14.20 -0.47 3.50
CA PRO A 603 -12.85 -0.80 3.06
C PRO A 603 -11.83 0.14 3.72
N GLY A 604 -10.91 -0.42 4.52
CA GLY A 604 -10.40 0.29 5.72
C GLY A 604 -9.62 1.60 5.55
N SER A 605 -9.76 2.48 6.55
CA SER A 605 -8.97 3.70 6.79
C SER A 605 -8.45 3.84 8.23
N ASN A 606 -7.15 4.12 8.38
CA ASN A 606 -6.48 4.67 9.58
C ASN A 606 -6.70 3.97 10.94
N GLY A 607 -5.79 3.06 11.27
CA GLY A 607 -5.65 2.47 12.61
C GLY A 607 -4.38 1.61 12.73
N LYS A 608 -4.08 1.13 13.95
CA LYS A 608 -3.01 0.14 14.24
C LYS A 608 -3.40 -1.26 13.73
N VAL A 609 -3.69 -1.41 12.45
CA VAL A 609 -3.99 -2.71 11.84
C VAL A 609 -2.78 -3.12 11.00
N PRO A 610 -2.31 -4.38 11.06
CA PRO A 610 -1.20 -4.84 10.21
C PRO A 610 -1.48 -4.57 8.73
N ASP A 611 -0.49 -4.02 8.01
CA ASP A 611 -0.61 -3.64 6.59
C ASP A 611 -0.96 -4.83 5.66
N SER A 612 -0.69 -6.06 6.11
CA SER A 612 -1.18 -7.28 5.50
C SER A 612 -1.22 -8.41 6.54
N MET A 613 -2.24 -9.26 6.44
CA MET A 613 -2.33 -10.53 7.17
C MET A 613 -2.50 -11.63 6.12
N LYS A 614 -1.72 -12.71 6.22
CA LYS A 614 -1.93 -13.87 5.34
C LYS A 614 -3.01 -14.76 5.94
N CYS A 615 -3.93 -15.23 5.12
CA CYS A 615 -4.91 -16.22 5.52
C CYS A 615 -4.17 -17.45 6.06
N PRO A 616 -4.47 -17.93 7.27
CA PRO A 616 -3.80 -19.09 7.85
C PRO A 616 -4.01 -20.36 7.03
N ASP A 617 -5.12 -20.44 6.27
CA ASP A 617 -5.47 -21.62 5.48
C ASP A 617 -4.92 -21.60 4.05
N CYS A 618 -4.96 -20.44 3.37
CA CYS A 618 -4.57 -20.34 1.96
C CYS A 618 -3.38 -19.42 1.68
N HIS A 619 -2.81 -18.80 2.71
CA HIS A 619 -1.67 -17.88 2.67
C HIS A 619 -1.79 -16.66 1.74
N ARG A 620 -2.97 -16.42 1.17
CA ARG A 620 -3.29 -15.21 0.41
C ARG A 620 -3.42 -14.03 1.36
N SER A 621 -3.11 -12.83 0.87
CA SER A 621 -3.32 -11.59 1.62
C SER A 621 -4.81 -11.38 1.91
N MET A 622 -5.15 -11.14 3.17
CA MET A 622 -6.50 -10.84 3.64
C MET A 622 -6.81 -9.35 3.46
N GLU A 623 -8.08 -9.03 3.21
CA GLU A 623 -8.54 -7.64 3.14
C GLU A 623 -8.76 -7.06 4.55
N THR A 624 -8.41 -5.77 4.72
CA THR A 624 -8.70 -5.02 5.95
C THR A 624 -10.02 -4.27 5.82
N ILE A 625 -10.93 -4.51 6.76
CA ILE A 625 -12.25 -3.88 6.81
C ILE A 625 -12.43 -3.23 8.18
N ILE A 626 -12.98 -2.02 8.21
CA ILE A 626 -13.45 -1.38 9.43
C ILE A 626 -14.95 -1.59 9.52
N SER A 627 -15.39 -2.21 10.60
CA SER A 627 -16.81 -2.49 10.83
C SER A 627 -17.36 -1.54 11.90
N TYR A 628 -18.35 -0.74 11.53
CA TYR A 628 -19.20 -0.01 12.48
C TYR A 628 -20.40 -0.88 12.78
N LYS A 629 -20.71 -1.11 14.05
CA LYS A 629 -21.85 -1.92 14.48
C LYS A 629 -22.70 -1.15 15.48
N CYS A 630 -23.96 -0.94 15.14
CA CYS A 630 -24.99 -0.40 16.03
C CYS A 630 -26.01 -1.51 16.30
N CYS A 631 -26.17 -1.90 17.57
CA CYS A 631 -27.26 -2.79 17.98
C CYS A 631 -28.24 -1.98 18.82
N HIS A 632 -29.50 -1.97 18.39
CA HIS A 632 -30.59 -1.31 19.11
C HIS A 632 -31.03 -2.19 20.29
N THR A 633 -30.16 -2.31 21.31
CA THR A 633 -30.51 -2.92 22.59
C THR A 633 -31.13 -1.87 23.49
N ASP A 634 -32.45 -1.87 23.62
CA ASP A 634 -33.13 -1.20 24.71
C ASP A 634 -32.84 -1.97 26.01
N GLY A 635 -31.96 -1.40 26.84
CA GLY A 635 -31.70 -1.85 28.20
C GLY A 635 -31.13 -0.69 29.02
N PRO A 636 -31.53 -0.53 30.30
CA PRO A 636 -31.15 0.64 31.09
C PRO A 636 -29.63 0.72 31.21
N ILE A 637 -29.12 1.95 31.11
CA ILE A 637 -27.73 2.31 31.37
C ILE A 637 -27.37 1.76 32.76
N ALA A 638 -26.69 0.63 32.81
CA ALA A 638 -25.99 0.20 34.00
C ALA A 638 -24.69 1.01 34.06
N HIS A 639 -24.67 2.02 34.93
CA HIS A 639 -23.44 2.58 35.45
C HIS A 639 -22.54 1.44 35.92
N HIS A 640 -21.33 1.34 35.36
CA HIS A 640 -20.12 0.96 36.08
C HIS A 640 -18.89 1.53 35.39
#